data_AF-A0A0S7F1S9-F1
#
_entry.id   AF-A0A0S7F1S9-F1
#
_cell.length_a   1.000
_cell.length_b   1.000
_cell.length_c   1.000
_cell.angle_alpha   90.00
_cell.angle_beta   90.00
_cell.angle_gamma   90.00
#
_symmetry.space_group_name_H-M   'P 1'
#
loop_
_entity.id
_entity.type
_entity.pdbx_description
1 polymer ?
#
loop_
_entity_poly.entity_id
_entity_poly.type
_entity_poly.pdbx_seq_one_letter_code
_entity_poly.pdbx_strand_id
1 'polypeptide(L)'
;DEQDLRHLALATLKTLMAKHSLDSRYATKEKQARIASLYLPLYGLILDNMPRFFLRDLFPIYFTSSDQGSRDDVSVSGGVAGGVTRHGNSVDASFSKEVLNSITAFSSLAVATGNQADSRGSLISVDSNPSNSDRNSEKMDGCEKFARPQSLIGYGSRCDKLDQAETRSLLMCFLHIMKTISEDVLVSYWHRAIHQEISDFFNILELCLQHFRFLGKRHIARKLAAAVKLAQATQANGTLKGSSNPSQSSQPSSLFPQWMASGGEGHRHARSQTMPIIRGKNALMNPKLLQMMETDGSIQDGDTLSPTDIEANLSTEVALTVLDVLELFVHHHKKQLLQDEGQNTLMKKVLDTYLLFFQINQSTATLRHVFAALRLFVQKFPSAFFQGKADLCGCLCYEILKCCNHRSSSTQTEAAALLYFFMRQNFEFTKGKSIVRSHLQVIKAVSQLIADAGIGGSRFQQSLAIINNFANGDVPLKNTSFPAEVKDLTKRIRTVLMATAQMKEHEKDPEMLVDLQYSLANSYASTPELRRTWLESMAKVHVRNGDLSEAAMCYIHISALIAESLKRRGYWRADKAGMSCVSPEESPVFNCSSLLTSSRDQDTSFSMGWAAFMCISPNVKEEGAMKEDTGTQDTPYTEDTLVEQLELCVDYLWKSERYELIADINKPVIAVFEKRRDFKRLSELYYDIHRSYLKVTEVVNSEKRLFGRYYRVAFYGQGFFEEEESKEFIYKEPKLTGLSEISQRLLKLYSDKFGPDNVKMIQDSNKVNPKDLESKYAYIQVTYVVPYFDEKEQHDKRTDFERHHNINRFVFETPFTLSGKKHGDVEEQCKRRTILTS
;
A
#
# COMPACT_ATOMS: atom_id res chain seq x y z
N ASP A 1 25.23 -29.42 26.03
CA ASP A 1 24.25 -28.60 25.31
C ASP A 1 24.70 -28.30 23.90
N GLU A 2 23.94 -28.77 22.90
CA GLU A 2 24.27 -28.67 21.47
C GLU A 2 24.26 -27.21 20.97
N GLN A 3 23.52 -26.31 21.61
CA GLN A 3 23.50 -24.88 21.29
C GLN A 3 24.83 -24.17 21.61
N ASP A 4 25.48 -24.48 22.73
CA ASP A 4 26.79 -23.91 23.07
C ASP A 4 27.88 -24.35 22.07
N LEU A 5 27.79 -25.60 21.60
CA LEU A 5 28.68 -26.12 20.56
C LEU A 5 28.46 -25.39 19.22
N ARG A 6 27.21 -25.11 18.84
CA ARG A 6 26.88 -24.31 17.64
C ARG A 6 27.40 -22.88 17.75
N HIS A 7 27.18 -22.21 18.89
CA HIS A 7 27.73 -20.88 19.13
C HIS A 7 29.27 -20.86 19.08
N LEU A 8 29.93 -21.84 19.69
CA LEU A 8 31.38 -21.97 19.69
C LEU A 8 31.93 -22.20 18.27
N ALA A 9 31.28 -23.06 17.47
CA ALA A 9 31.65 -23.30 16.09
C ALA A 9 31.53 -22.03 15.24
N LEU A 10 30.41 -21.30 15.35
CA LEU A 10 30.22 -20.03 14.64
C LEU A 10 31.19 -18.94 15.10
N ALA A 11 31.49 -18.86 16.40
CA ALA A 11 32.49 -17.93 16.93
C ALA A 11 33.89 -18.24 16.40
N THR A 12 34.25 -19.52 16.32
CA THR A 12 35.53 -19.98 15.76
C THR A 12 35.64 -19.63 14.28
N LEU A 13 34.58 -19.87 13.50
CA LEU A 13 34.52 -19.53 12.08
C LEU A 13 34.68 -18.02 11.85
N LYS A 14 33.91 -17.18 12.55
CA LYS A 14 34.04 -15.71 12.48
C LYS A 14 35.46 -15.24 12.82
N THR A 15 36.04 -15.81 13.87
CA THR A 15 37.40 -15.46 14.30
C THR A 15 38.43 -15.84 13.25
N LEU A 16 38.27 -16.99 12.59
CA LEU A 16 39.16 -17.43 11.51
C LEU A 16 39.07 -16.50 10.30
N MET A 17 37.86 -16.15 9.88
CA MET A 17 37.63 -15.20 8.79
C MET A 17 38.26 -13.83 9.12
N ALA A 18 38.01 -13.31 10.32
CA ALA A 18 38.60 -12.04 10.79
C ALA A 18 40.14 -12.08 10.81
N LYS A 19 40.74 -13.19 11.25
CA LYS A 19 42.20 -13.37 11.23
C LYS A 19 42.75 -13.31 9.80
N HIS A 20 42.11 -13.97 8.83
CA HIS A 20 42.56 -13.91 7.44
C HIS A 20 42.41 -12.51 6.83
N SER A 21 41.37 -11.76 7.20
CA SER A 21 41.16 -10.40 6.71
C SER A 21 42.16 -9.38 7.27
N LEU A 22 42.56 -9.57 8.53
CA LEU A 22 43.47 -8.65 9.24
C LEU A 22 44.96 -9.02 9.07
N ASP A 23 45.27 -10.18 8.50
CA ASP A 23 46.65 -10.61 8.27
C ASP A 23 47.28 -9.85 7.10
N SER A 24 48.35 -9.11 7.39
CA SER A 24 49.08 -8.28 6.44
C SER A 24 49.62 -9.05 5.24
N ARG A 25 49.89 -10.36 5.38
CA ARG A 25 50.37 -11.22 4.28
C ARG A 25 49.34 -11.38 3.16
N TYR A 26 48.06 -11.22 3.51
CA TYR A 26 46.93 -11.35 2.61
C TYR A 26 46.29 -10.00 2.28
N ALA A 27 46.93 -8.87 2.58
CA ALA A 27 46.31 -7.54 2.40
C ALA A 27 45.93 -7.19 0.94
N THR A 28 46.45 -7.91 -0.06
CA THR A 28 46.08 -7.66 -1.47
C THR A 28 44.70 -8.21 -1.80
N LYS A 29 43.91 -7.45 -2.58
CA LYS A 29 42.53 -7.81 -2.98
C LYS A 29 42.44 -9.21 -3.60
N GLU A 30 43.40 -9.57 -4.44
CA GLU A 30 43.48 -10.90 -5.08
C GLU A 30 43.68 -12.05 -4.08
N LYS A 31 44.52 -11.85 -3.05
CA LYS A 31 44.75 -12.88 -2.02
C LYS A 31 43.52 -13.04 -1.13
N GLN A 32 42.88 -11.93 -0.74
CA GLN A 32 41.60 -11.97 -0.02
C GLN A 32 40.52 -12.69 -0.82
N ALA A 33 40.39 -12.43 -2.12
CA ALA A 33 39.42 -13.11 -2.98
C ALA A 33 39.65 -14.63 -3.09
N ARG A 34 40.92 -15.06 -3.18
CA ARG A 34 41.28 -16.48 -3.15
C ARG A 34 40.93 -17.13 -1.81
N ILE A 35 41.15 -16.44 -0.70
CA ILE A 35 40.78 -16.94 0.63
C ILE A 35 39.25 -17.00 0.80
N ALA A 36 38.52 -15.98 0.33
CA ALA A 36 37.06 -15.94 0.35
C ALA A 36 36.45 -17.13 -0.40
N SER A 37 37.09 -17.54 -1.51
CA SER A 37 36.67 -18.72 -2.29
C SER A 37 36.73 -20.03 -1.50
N LEU A 38 37.61 -20.14 -0.49
CA LEU A 38 37.65 -21.31 0.40
C LEU A 38 36.41 -21.42 1.29
N TYR A 39 35.73 -20.30 1.53
CA TYR A 39 34.52 -20.23 2.35
C TYR A 39 33.22 -20.36 1.56
N LEU A 40 33.27 -20.47 0.22
CA LEU A 40 32.08 -20.68 -0.62
C LEU A 40 31.18 -21.86 -0.21
N PRO A 41 31.70 -23.01 0.28
CA PRO A 41 30.83 -24.08 0.77
C PRO A 41 29.88 -23.65 1.90
N LEU A 42 30.26 -22.63 2.69
CA LEU A 42 29.39 -22.05 3.71
C LEU A 42 28.15 -21.41 3.10
N TYR A 43 28.28 -20.75 1.94
CA TYR A 43 27.16 -20.17 1.24
C TYR A 43 26.17 -21.25 0.75
N GLY A 44 26.69 -22.35 0.20
CA GLY A 44 25.86 -23.51 -0.16
C GLY A 44 25.10 -24.07 1.05
N LEU A 45 25.76 -24.20 2.21
CA LEU A 45 25.13 -24.65 3.45
C LEU A 45 24.01 -23.70 3.92
N ILE A 46 24.20 -22.39 3.78
CA ILE A 46 23.17 -21.39 4.11
C ILE A 46 21.96 -21.54 3.18
N LEU A 47 22.18 -21.69 1.86
CA LEU A 47 21.11 -21.94 0.89
C LEU A 47 20.29 -23.19 1.21
N ASP A 48 20.97 -24.31 1.53
CA ASP A 48 20.31 -25.58 1.85
C ASP A 48 19.48 -25.50 3.15
N ASN A 49 19.81 -24.56 4.05
CA ASN A 49 19.13 -24.36 5.33
C ASN A 49 18.21 -23.14 5.35
N MET A 50 17.90 -22.52 4.21
CA MET A 50 17.05 -21.33 4.10
C MET A 50 15.73 -21.39 4.89
N PRO A 51 14.96 -22.50 4.88
CA PRO A 51 13.71 -22.60 5.63
C PRO A 51 13.88 -22.41 7.14
N ARG A 52 15.09 -22.61 7.70
CA ARG A 52 15.38 -22.42 9.13
C ARG A 52 15.61 -20.96 9.52
N PHE A 53 15.90 -20.09 8.54
CA PHE A 53 16.05 -18.65 8.74
C PHE A 53 14.72 -17.89 8.61
N PHE A 54 13.73 -18.46 7.91
CA PHE A 54 12.40 -17.88 7.75
C PHE A 54 11.53 -18.08 9.01
N LEU A 55 11.63 -17.16 9.97
CA LEU A 55 10.61 -16.96 10.99
C LEU A 55 9.57 -15.94 10.50
N ARG A 56 8.46 -16.45 9.96
CA ARG A 56 7.30 -15.66 9.48
C ARG A 56 6.69 -14.73 10.55
N ASP A 57 7.02 -14.95 11.83
CA ASP A 57 6.37 -14.31 12.98
C ASP A 57 7.13 -13.11 13.58
N LEU A 58 8.32 -12.74 13.07
CA LEU A 58 9.09 -11.64 13.67
C LEU A 58 8.75 -10.27 13.08
N PHE A 59 8.27 -10.19 11.83
CA PHE A 59 7.92 -8.93 11.18
C PHE A 59 6.75 -9.14 10.18
N PRO A 60 5.52 -8.72 10.49
CA PRO A 60 4.45 -8.67 9.50
C PRO A 60 4.79 -7.61 8.45
N ILE A 61 5.38 -8.03 7.34
CA ILE A 61 5.39 -7.24 6.11
C ILE A 61 4.02 -7.51 5.47
N TYR A 62 3.19 -6.48 5.40
CA TYR A 62 1.88 -6.57 4.76
C TYR A 62 2.05 -6.82 3.27
N PHE A 63 1.90 -8.08 2.84
CA PHE A 63 1.34 -8.36 1.52
C PHE A 63 -0.17 -8.10 1.63
N THR A 64 -0.69 -7.27 0.72
CA THR A 64 -2.04 -6.72 0.79
C THR A 64 -3.12 -7.82 0.77
N SER A 65 -3.97 -7.83 1.80
CA SER A 65 -5.37 -8.24 1.69
C SER A 65 -6.20 -7.35 2.63
N SER A 66 -7.24 -6.77 2.03
CA SER A 66 -8.33 -5.96 2.58
C SER A 66 -8.75 -6.17 4.04
N ASP A 67 -9.24 -5.06 4.62
CA ASP A 67 -9.98 -4.90 5.87
C ASP A 67 -9.22 -5.08 7.20
N GLN A 68 -8.96 -3.96 7.89
CA GLN A 68 -9.57 -3.68 9.20
C GLN A 68 -9.26 -2.25 9.66
N GLY A 69 -10.30 -1.53 10.09
CA GLY A 69 -10.27 -0.12 10.43
C GLY A 69 -9.68 0.22 11.80
N SER A 70 -9.14 1.43 11.85
CA SER A 70 -9.35 2.48 12.86
C SER A 70 -9.48 2.08 14.34
N ARG A 71 -8.51 2.53 15.15
CA ARG A 71 -8.70 3.61 16.15
C ARG A 71 -7.42 3.81 16.96
N ASP A 72 -7.07 5.07 17.22
CA ASP A 72 -6.54 5.52 18.53
C ASP A 72 -6.47 7.05 18.56
N ASP A 73 -7.33 7.64 19.41
CA ASP A 73 -7.33 9.05 19.79
C ASP A 73 -6.41 9.29 21.00
N VAL A 74 -5.76 10.44 21.00
CA VAL A 74 -5.02 11.01 22.14
C VAL A 74 -5.79 12.22 22.64
N SER A 75 -6.05 12.31 23.95
CA SER A 75 -6.14 13.63 24.61
C SER A 75 -5.83 13.57 26.12
N VAL A 76 -5.36 14.71 26.61
CA VAL A 76 -4.65 14.98 27.87
C VAL A 76 -5.43 16.00 28.70
N SER A 77 -5.33 15.84 30.03
CA SER A 77 -5.46 16.83 31.14
C SER A 77 -6.82 17.17 31.77
N GLY A 78 -6.84 17.22 33.13
CA GLY A 78 -7.79 18.06 33.87
C GLY A 78 -8.32 17.69 35.28
N GLY A 79 -7.49 17.25 36.25
CA GLY A 79 -7.53 17.66 37.68
C GLY A 79 -8.69 17.34 38.69
N VAL A 80 -8.30 16.62 39.78
CA VAL A 80 -8.61 16.82 41.24
C VAL A 80 -10.06 16.55 41.75
N ALA A 81 -10.41 15.78 42.81
CA ALA A 81 -9.75 14.99 43.87
C ALA A 81 -10.74 13.96 44.49
N GLY A 82 -10.22 12.89 45.11
CA GLY A 82 -10.92 12.01 46.07
C GLY A 82 -10.49 10.52 45.99
N GLY A 83 -9.67 10.05 46.95
CA GLY A 83 -9.15 8.66 47.05
C GLY A 83 -10.22 7.60 47.35
N VAL A 84 -9.99 6.28 47.34
CA VAL A 84 -8.83 5.45 47.73
C VAL A 84 -8.98 4.03 47.09
N THR A 85 -7.85 3.34 46.91
CA THR A 85 -7.61 1.89 46.59
C THR A 85 -7.80 1.34 45.16
N ARG A 86 -6.67 1.28 44.45
CA ARG A 86 -6.35 0.56 43.19
C ARG A 86 -5.98 -0.91 43.45
N HIS A 87 -6.35 -1.81 42.54
CA HIS A 87 -5.40 -2.42 41.57
C HIS A 87 -6.15 -3.07 40.41
N GLY A 88 -5.87 -2.60 39.19
CA GLY A 88 -6.46 -3.04 37.94
C GLY A 88 -5.42 -3.67 36.99
N ASN A 89 -5.92 -4.66 36.27
CA ASN A 89 -5.59 -5.21 34.94
C ASN A 89 -4.25 -4.90 34.25
N SER A 90 -3.60 -6.01 33.89
CA SER A 90 -2.40 -6.13 33.04
C SER A 90 -2.72 -5.94 31.56
N VAL A 91 -2.09 -4.92 30.96
CA VAL A 91 -1.93 -4.75 29.50
C VAL A 91 -0.44 -4.86 29.10
N ASP A 92 0.42 -5.38 29.99
CA ASP A 92 1.89 -5.31 29.87
C ASP A 92 2.57 -6.57 29.26
N ALA A 93 1.81 -7.53 28.76
CA ALA A 93 2.37 -8.81 28.31
C ALA A 93 3.00 -8.79 26.89
N SER A 94 2.62 -7.84 26.02
CA SER A 94 3.10 -7.80 24.61
C SER A 94 4.43 -7.04 24.45
N PHE A 95 4.55 -5.85 25.04
CA PHE A 95 5.77 -5.02 24.97
C PHE A 95 6.95 -5.64 25.73
N SER A 96 6.67 -6.39 26.80
CA SER A 96 7.68 -7.09 27.60
C SER A 96 8.34 -8.24 26.83
N LYS A 97 7.64 -8.85 25.86
CA LYS A 97 8.13 -10.02 25.10
C LYS A 97 9.20 -9.64 24.06
N GLU A 98 9.07 -8.51 23.38
CA GLU A 98 10.09 -8.00 22.44
C GLU A 98 11.36 -7.52 23.16
N VAL A 99 11.20 -6.91 24.33
CA VAL A 99 12.32 -6.48 25.17
C VAL A 99 13.05 -7.70 25.77
N LEU A 100 12.32 -8.71 26.28
CA LEU A 100 12.91 -9.96 26.79
C LEU A 100 13.58 -10.81 25.69
N ASN A 101 12.99 -10.90 24.49
CA ASN A 101 13.64 -11.55 23.33
C ASN A 101 14.92 -10.81 22.90
N SER A 102 14.95 -9.50 23.05
CA SER A 102 16.14 -8.67 22.80
C SER A 102 17.23 -8.80 23.88
N ILE A 103 16.84 -9.07 25.13
CA ILE A 103 17.73 -9.31 26.28
C ILE A 103 18.36 -10.72 26.18
N THR A 104 17.59 -11.71 25.70
CA THR A 104 18.08 -13.08 25.46
C THR A 104 19.21 -13.09 24.43
N ALA A 105 19.18 -12.18 23.45
CA ALA A 105 20.23 -12.01 22.44
C ALA A 105 21.58 -11.50 22.99
N PHE A 106 21.62 -10.97 24.22
CA PHE A 106 22.85 -10.61 24.93
C PHE A 106 23.23 -11.62 26.03
N SER A 107 22.33 -12.55 26.38
CA SER A 107 22.42 -13.34 27.62
C SER A 107 22.54 -14.85 27.40
N SER A 108 22.88 -15.33 26.21
CA SER A 108 23.20 -16.76 25.99
C SER A 108 24.58 -17.13 26.55
N LEU A 109 24.68 -17.06 27.88
CA LEU A 109 25.54 -17.89 28.71
C LEU A 109 24.88 -18.00 30.10
N ALA A 110 23.70 -18.62 30.17
CA ALA A 110 23.02 -18.93 31.42
C ALA A 110 22.90 -20.45 31.55
N VAL A 111 23.78 -21.00 32.38
CA VAL A 111 23.85 -22.42 32.76
C VAL A 111 22.57 -22.84 33.46
N ALA A 112 21.84 -23.79 32.89
CA ALA A 112 20.85 -24.57 33.63
C ALA A 112 21.60 -25.67 34.41
N THR A 113 21.63 -25.56 35.73
CA THR A 113 22.06 -26.65 36.61
C THR A 113 21.04 -27.77 36.54
N GLY A 114 21.33 -28.79 35.73
CA GLY A 114 20.57 -30.03 35.66
C GLY A 114 20.95 -30.99 36.80
N ASN A 115 19.95 -31.43 37.56
CA ASN A 115 20.00 -32.72 38.24
C ASN A 115 19.40 -33.76 37.29
N GLN A 116 20.23 -34.67 36.78
CA GLN A 116 19.81 -35.92 36.14
C GLN A 116 20.45 -37.08 36.89
N ALA A 117 19.65 -38.09 37.21
CA ALA A 117 20.11 -39.43 37.50
C ALA A 117 19.22 -40.45 36.76
N ASP A 118 19.90 -41.22 35.91
CA ASP A 118 19.72 -42.63 35.58
C ASP A 118 18.62 -43.14 34.60
N SER A 119 19.11 -43.43 33.38
CA SER A 119 19.42 -44.78 32.87
C SER A 119 18.31 -45.78 32.46
N ARG A 120 18.58 -46.43 31.29
CA ARG A 120 18.33 -47.84 30.88
C ARG A 120 17.13 -48.20 29.98
N GLY A 121 17.45 -48.98 28.93
CA GLY A 121 16.57 -49.88 28.16
C GLY A 121 16.02 -49.26 26.87
N SER A 122 16.10 -49.83 25.66
CA SER A 122 16.30 -51.22 25.26
C SER A 122 16.79 -51.31 23.81
N LEU A 123 17.55 -52.37 23.52
CA LEU A 123 17.77 -52.92 22.18
C LEU A 123 16.56 -53.78 21.78
N ILE A 124 16.42 -54.07 20.48
CA ILE A 124 16.02 -55.35 19.82
C ILE A 124 15.22 -55.06 18.50
N SER A 125 15.89 -55.41 17.37
CA SER A 125 15.49 -55.98 16.05
C SER A 125 14.01 -55.99 15.56
N VAL A 126 13.70 -55.94 14.25
CA VAL A 126 13.81 -56.98 13.19
C VAL A 126 13.31 -56.40 11.85
N ASP A 127 13.89 -56.93 10.76
CA ASP A 127 13.64 -56.76 9.31
C ASP A 127 12.19 -56.76 8.79
N SER A 128 11.94 -56.10 7.64
CA SER A 128 11.63 -56.76 6.33
C SER A 128 11.13 -55.81 5.20
N ASN A 129 11.97 -55.63 4.17
CA ASN A 129 11.79 -55.76 2.70
C ASN A 129 10.58 -55.18 1.86
N PRO A 130 10.74 -55.07 0.52
CA PRO A 130 10.27 -53.93 -0.30
C PRO A 130 9.25 -54.27 -1.42
N SER A 131 8.70 -53.23 -2.08
CA SER A 131 7.95 -53.31 -3.36
C SER A 131 7.85 -51.89 -3.96
N ASN A 132 8.51 -51.48 -5.05
CA ASN A 132 8.50 -51.89 -6.48
C ASN A 132 7.27 -51.40 -7.27
N SER A 133 7.44 -50.38 -8.12
CA SER A 133 6.97 -50.32 -9.53
C SER A 133 7.24 -48.95 -10.22
N ASP A 134 8.00 -49.02 -11.32
CA ASP A 134 7.79 -48.38 -12.64
C ASP A 134 7.76 -46.84 -12.78
N ARG A 135 8.78 -46.21 -13.41
CA ARG A 135 9.11 -46.06 -14.86
C ARG A 135 8.41 -44.87 -15.54
N ASN A 136 9.16 -43.79 -15.78
CA ASN A 136 9.44 -43.18 -17.10
C ASN A 136 9.79 -41.68 -16.97
N SER A 137 11.01 -41.29 -17.33
CA SER A 137 11.25 -40.22 -18.31
C SER A 137 12.73 -40.17 -18.71
N GLU A 138 12.94 -39.80 -19.95
CA GLU A 138 14.12 -40.06 -20.78
C GLU A 138 15.38 -39.27 -20.39
N LYS A 139 16.51 -39.85 -20.81
CA LYS A 139 17.86 -39.29 -20.71
C LYS A 139 18.07 -38.16 -21.71
N MET A 140 18.76 -37.12 -21.28
CA MET A 140 19.63 -36.32 -22.15
C MET A 140 20.98 -36.16 -21.43
N ASP A 141 21.98 -36.90 -21.90
CA ASP A 141 23.42 -36.71 -21.65
C ASP A 141 23.86 -35.39 -22.31
N GLY A 142 24.84 -34.60 -21.86
CA GLY A 142 25.73 -34.64 -20.71
C GLY A 142 26.47 -33.29 -20.68
N CYS A 143 26.74 -32.77 -19.49
CA CYS A 143 27.66 -31.65 -19.28
C CYS A 143 28.36 -31.88 -17.94
N GLU A 144 29.69 -31.96 -17.98
CA GLU A 144 30.56 -32.33 -16.87
C GLU A 144 30.28 -31.46 -15.62
N LYS A 145 29.67 -32.06 -14.61
CA LYS A 145 29.48 -31.44 -13.30
C LYS A 145 30.79 -31.52 -12.52
N PHE A 146 31.33 -30.36 -12.13
CA PHE A 146 32.19 -30.28 -10.96
C PHE A 146 31.46 -30.93 -9.78
N ALA A 147 32.06 -31.95 -9.19
CA ALA A 147 31.51 -32.69 -8.07
C ALA A 147 31.27 -31.76 -6.86
N ARG A 148 30.00 -31.54 -6.50
CA ARG A 148 29.59 -31.09 -5.17
C ARG A 148 29.86 -32.25 -4.19
N PRO A 149 30.41 -32.05 -2.99
CA PRO A 149 30.44 -33.10 -1.98
C PRO A 149 28.99 -33.40 -1.57
N GLN A 150 28.51 -34.60 -1.91
CA GLN A 150 27.20 -35.11 -1.51
C GLN A 150 27.18 -35.26 0.02
N SER A 151 26.47 -34.39 0.72
CA SER A 151 26.19 -34.57 2.15
C SER A 151 25.04 -35.55 2.33
N LEU A 152 25.28 -36.50 3.23
CA LEU A 152 24.55 -37.73 3.44
C LEU A 152 23.49 -37.48 4.54
N ILE A 153 22.37 -36.83 4.24
CA ILE A 153 21.23 -36.74 5.16
C ILE A 153 19.91 -36.82 4.40
N GLY A 154 19.47 -38.06 4.16
CA GLY A 154 18.04 -38.39 4.10
C GLY A 154 17.55 -38.73 5.51
N TYR A 155 16.24 -38.59 5.73
CA TYR A 155 15.46 -38.81 6.96
C TYR A 155 15.20 -37.57 7.84
N GLY A 156 13.90 -37.29 8.00
CA GLY A 156 13.37 -36.18 8.77
C GLY A 156 13.80 -36.22 10.23
N SER A 157 14.52 -35.18 10.65
CA SER A 157 14.75 -34.86 12.05
C SER A 157 14.05 -33.54 12.37
N ARG A 158 13.50 -33.44 13.58
CA ARG A 158 13.01 -32.18 14.16
C ARG A 158 14.08 -31.10 13.98
N CYS A 159 13.78 -30.04 13.25
CA CYS A 159 14.70 -28.92 13.06
C CYS A 159 14.66 -28.03 14.30
N ASP A 160 15.71 -28.04 15.12
CA ASP A 160 15.88 -27.02 16.15
C ASP A 160 15.99 -25.65 15.49
N LYS A 161 15.18 -24.69 15.97
CA LYS A 161 15.19 -23.31 15.49
C LYS A 161 16.57 -22.70 15.76
N LEU A 162 17.15 -22.05 14.74
CA LEU A 162 18.34 -21.21 14.93
C LEU A 162 17.93 -19.98 15.75
N ASP A 163 18.76 -19.61 16.71
CA ASP A 163 18.52 -18.37 17.44
C ASP A 163 18.96 -17.13 16.64
N GLN A 164 18.61 -15.95 17.15
CA GLN A 164 18.90 -14.67 16.51
C GLN A 164 20.41 -14.39 16.40
N ALA A 165 21.22 -14.86 17.35
CA ALA A 165 22.66 -14.63 17.40
C ALA A 165 23.43 -15.57 16.45
N GLU A 166 22.98 -16.82 16.33
CA GLU A 166 23.43 -17.80 15.34
C GLU A 166 23.13 -17.29 13.93
N THR A 167 21.89 -16.85 13.69
CA THR A 167 21.46 -16.29 12.40
C THR A 167 22.29 -15.07 12.01
N ARG A 168 22.43 -14.07 12.90
CA ARG A 168 23.28 -12.90 12.64
C ARG A 168 24.74 -13.28 12.39
N SER A 169 25.26 -14.29 13.07
CA SER A 169 26.64 -14.75 12.87
C SER A 169 26.85 -15.36 11.49
N LEU A 170 25.92 -16.19 11.04
CA LEU A 170 25.94 -16.80 9.70
C LEU A 170 25.79 -15.75 8.60
N LEU A 171 24.87 -14.79 8.76
CA LEU A 171 24.69 -13.70 7.81
C LEU A 171 25.92 -12.78 7.73
N MET A 172 26.62 -12.53 8.85
CA MET A 172 27.91 -11.80 8.82
C MET A 172 28.97 -12.55 8.01
N CYS A 173 29.07 -13.87 8.18
CA CYS A 173 30.00 -14.68 7.39
C CYS A 173 29.63 -14.64 5.90
N PHE A 174 28.34 -14.76 5.57
CA PHE A 174 27.85 -14.63 4.19
C PHE A 174 28.22 -13.28 3.57
N LEU A 175 27.91 -12.16 4.25
CA LEU A 175 28.22 -10.82 3.77
C LEU A 175 29.73 -10.62 3.58
N HIS A 176 30.56 -11.17 4.48
CA HIS A 176 31.99 -11.13 4.31
C HIS A 176 32.45 -11.85 3.04
N ILE A 177 31.91 -13.03 2.75
CA ILE A 177 32.22 -13.77 1.50
C ILE A 177 31.79 -12.93 0.30
N MET A 178 30.56 -12.42 0.28
CA MET A 178 30.04 -11.62 -0.83
C MET A 178 30.86 -10.35 -1.08
N LYS A 179 31.35 -9.70 -0.02
CA LYS A 179 32.19 -8.50 -0.12
C LYS A 179 33.60 -8.78 -0.64
N THR A 180 34.16 -9.95 -0.33
CA THR A 180 35.60 -10.23 -0.55
C THR A 180 35.88 -11.12 -1.75
N ILE A 181 34.89 -11.89 -2.21
CA ILE A 181 35.02 -12.75 -3.38
C ILE A 181 35.29 -11.94 -4.66
N SER A 182 36.01 -12.53 -5.61
CA SER A 182 36.20 -11.91 -6.93
C SER A 182 34.89 -11.83 -7.69
N GLU A 183 34.65 -10.70 -8.34
CA GLU A 183 33.46 -10.43 -9.15
C GLU A 183 33.24 -11.50 -10.22
N ASP A 184 34.29 -11.95 -10.91
CA ASP A 184 34.22 -12.99 -11.95
C ASP A 184 33.64 -14.32 -11.44
N VAL A 185 34.00 -14.72 -10.22
CA VAL A 185 33.51 -15.99 -9.62
C VAL A 185 32.04 -15.86 -9.26
N LEU A 186 31.64 -14.72 -8.70
CA LEU A 186 30.24 -14.47 -8.32
C LEU A 186 29.35 -14.37 -9.58
N VAL A 187 29.84 -13.68 -10.60
CA VAL A 187 29.17 -13.60 -11.90
C VAL A 187 29.08 -14.97 -12.57
N SER A 188 30.15 -15.77 -12.58
CA SER A 188 30.14 -17.14 -13.11
C SER A 188 29.14 -18.04 -12.35
N TYR A 189 29.04 -17.88 -11.03
CA TYR A 189 28.05 -18.59 -10.23
C TYR A 189 26.63 -18.24 -10.66
N TRP A 190 26.28 -16.96 -10.75
CA TRP A 190 24.93 -16.54 -11.14
C TRP A 190 24.53 -16.99 -12.55
N HIS A 191 25.47 -17.01 -13.50
CA HIS A 191 25.20 -17.54 -14.85
C HIS A 191 24.88 -19.04 -14.88
N ARG A 192 25.33 -19.80 -13.88
CA ARG A 192 25.12 -21.25 -13.76
C ARG A 192 23.98 -21.62 -12.81
N ALA A 193 23.52 -20.68 -11.99
CA ALA A 193 22.50 -20.89 -10.98
C ALA A 193 21.10 -21.03 -11.60
N ILE A 194 20.27 -21.87 -11.00
CA ILE A 194 18.86 -22.00 -11.40
C ILE A 194 18.02 -20.82 -10.85
N HIS A 195 16.87 -20.54 -11.45
CA HIS A 195 15.99 -19.44 -11.02
C HIS A 195 15.65 -19.46 -9.52
N GLN A 196 15.47 -20.65 -8.94
CA GLN A 196 15.20 -20.81 -7.50
C GLN A 196 16.40 -20.38 -6.63
N GLU A 197 17.63 -20.81 -7.00
CA GLU A 197 18.86 -20.42 -6.28
C GLU A 197 19.10 -18.90 -6.33
N ILE A 198 18.76 -18.25 -7.45
CA ILE A 198 18.84 -16.78 -7.57
C ILE A 198 17.79 -16.09 -6.68
N SER A 199 16.56 -16.62 -6.65
CA SER A 199 15.52 -16.11 -5.75
C SER A 199 15.92 -16.23 -4.28
N ASP A 200 16.47 -17.39 -3.89
CA ASP A 200 16.94 -17.66 -2.52
C ASP A 200 18.14 -16.78 -2.15
N PHE A 201 19.02 -16.48 -3.10
CA PHE A 201 20.08 -15.50 -2.93
C PHE A 201 19.53 -14.11 -2.57
N PHE A 202 18.52 -13.62 -3.29
CA PHE A 202 17.85 -12.35 -2.94
C PHE A 202 17.15 -12.42 -1.58
N ASN A 203 16.51 -13.55 -1.25
CA ASN A 203 15.94 -13.75 0.08
C ASN A 203 17.00 -13.62 1.19
N ILE A 204 18.22 -14.14 1.00
CA ILE A 204 19.33 -13.97 1.96
C ILE A 204 19.73 -12.49 2.08
N LEU A 205 19.83 -11.77 0.96
CA LEU A 205 20.14 -10.33 0.99
C LEU A 205 19.07 -9.54 1.75
N GLU A 206 17.79 -9.86 1.53
CA GLU A 206 16.67 -9.26 2.26
C GLU A 206 16.74 -9.58 3.77
N LEU A 207 17.07 -10.82 4.14
CA LEU A 207 17.29 -11.23 5.53
C LEU A 207 18.46 -10.46 6.17
N CYS A 208 19.56 -10.25 5.45
CA CYS A 208 20.66 -9.41 5.91
C CYS A 208 20.17 -7.99 6.25
N LEU A 209 19.42 -7.36 5.34
CA LEU A 209 18.90 -6.01 5.55
C LEU A 209 17.95 -5.93 6.77
N GLN A 210 17.09 -6.92 6.96
CA GLN A 210 16.15 -6.97 8.09
C GLN A 210 16.85 -7.21 9.42
N HIS A 211 17.76 -8.19 9.49
CA HIS A 211 18.45 -8.55 10.72
C HIS A 211 19.42 -7.46 11.19
N PHE A 212 20.04 -6.71 10.28
CA PHE A 212 21.00 -5.63 10.60
C PHE A 212 20.39 -4.22 10.57
N ARG A 213 19.05 -4.08 10.55
CA ARG A 213 18.38 -2.78 10.55
C ARG A 213 18.69 -1.94 11.79
N PHE A 214 18.83 -0.63 11.61
CA PHE A 214 19.08 0.28 12.73
C PHE A 214 17.77 0.62 13.47
N LEU A 215 17.68 0.25 14.76
CA LEU A 215 16.48 0.44 15.59
C LEU A 215 16.39 1.83 16.26
N GLY A 216 17.42 2.68 16.12
CA GLY A 216 17.46 4.02 16.68
C GLY A 216 18.17 4.11 18.04
N LYS A 217 18.82 5.25 18.29
CA LYS A 217 19.66 5.49 19.50
C LYS A 217 18.92 5.24 20.82
N ARG A 218 17.65 5.65 20.93
CA ARG A 218 16.82 5.45 22.13
C ARG A 218 16.48 3.98 22.38
N HIS A 219 16.28 3.19 21.33
CA HIS A 219 15.94 1.79 21.45
C HIS A 219 17.18 0.96 21.85
N ILE A 220 18.34 1.29 21.28
CA ILE A 220 19.64 0.68 21.62
C ILE A 220 20.01 0.99 23.08
N ALA A 221 19.86 2.25 23.52
CA ALA A 221 20.10 2.64 24.91
C ALA A 221 19.22 1.88 25.91
N ARG A 222 17.93 1.65 25.58
CA ARG A 222 17.02 0.85 26.42
C ARG A 222 17.43 -0.62 26.47
N LYS A 223 17.85 -1.21 25.35
CA LYS A 223 18.36 -2.60 25.30
C LYS A 223 19.61 -2.77 26.15
N LEU A 224 20.57 -1.84 26.02
CA LEU A 224 21.79 -1.84 26.83
C LEU A 224 21.49 -1.68 28.32
N ALA A 225 20.61 -0.74 28.69
CA ALA A 225 20.20 -0.56 30.09
C ALA A 225 19.52 -1.82 30.67
N ALA A 226 18.73 -2.54 29.88
CA ALA A 226 18.10 -3.77 30.32
C ALA A 226 19.10 -4.93 30.46
N ALA A 227 20.07 -5.06 29.55
CA ALA A 227 21.14 -6.04 29.66
C ALA A 227 22.03 -5.79 30.90
N VAL A 228 22.32 -4.52 31.20
CA VAL A 228 23.05 -4.12 32.41
C VAL A 228 22.27 -4.46 33.68
N LYS A 229 20.96 -4.17 33.72
CA LYS A 229 20.11 -4.55 34.86
C LYS A 229 20.07 -6.06 35.09
N LEU A 230 20.05 -6.86 34.02
CA LEU A 230 20.10 -8.32 34.13
C LEU A 230 21.46 -8.81 34.65
N ALA A 231 22.56 -8.23 34.15
CA ALA A 231 23.91 -8.54 34.63
C ALA A 231 24.10 -8.20 36.12
N GLN A 232 23.56 -7.07 36.57
CA GLN A 232 23.57 -6.66 37.98
C GLN A 232 22.69 -7.55 38.86
N ALA A 233 21.50 -7.96 38.37
CA ALA A 233 20.62 -8.88 39.10
C ALA A 233 21.25 -10.28 39.29
N THR A 234 22.04 -10.74 38.30
CA THR A 234 22.75 -12.03 38.37
C THR A 234 23.87 -12.01 39.42
N GLN A 235 24.47 -10.84 39.69
CA GLN A 235 25.47 -10.64 40.75
C GLN A 235 24.84 -10.50 42.15
N ALA A 236 23.64 -9.90 42.25
CA ALA A 236 22.97 -9.67 43.53
C ALA A 236 22.42 -10.96 44.18
N ASN A 237 22.09 -11.98 43.40
CA ASN A 237 21.56 -13.26 43.89
C ASN A 237 22.62 -14.21 44.52
N GLY A 238 23.85 -13.75 44.69
CA GLY A 238 24.96 -14.50 45.32
C GLY A 238 25.16 -14.26 46.82
N THR A 239 24.11 -13.98 47.61
CA THR A 239 24.23 -13.77 49.07
C THR A 239 23.50 -14.84 49.89
N LEU A 240 24.27 -15.76 50.50
CA LEU A 240 23.87 -16.49 51.71
C LEU A 240 24.91 -16.25 52.82
N LYS A 241 24.40 -15.78 53.96
CA LYS A 241 25.11 -15.47 55.22
C LYS A 241 25.41 -16.74 56.04
N GLY A 242 26.51 -16.68 56.80
CA GLY A 242 26.85 -17.52 57.97
C GLY A 242 28.23 -18.14 57.84
N SER A 243 29.18 -18.10 58.78
CA SER A 243 29.21 -17.73 60.19
C SER A 243 30.69 -17.44 60.58
N SER A 244 30.88 -16.69 61.66
CA SER A 244 32.18 -16.27 62.23
C SER A 244 32.96 -17.39 62.92
N ASN A 245 34.25 -17.53 62.61
CA ASN A 245 35.31 -17.72 63.61
C ASN A 245 36.70 -17.33 63.03
N PRO A 246 37.63 -16.76 63.83
CA PRO A 246 38.85 -16.14 63.33
C PRO A 246 40.09 -16.99 63.63
N SER A 247 40.83 -17.43 62.61
CA SER A 247 42.28 -17.69 62.73
C SER A 247 42.91 -18.17 61.42
N GLN A 248 43.97 -17.43 61.03
CA GLN A 248 45.16 -17.86 60.28
C GLN A 248 45.12 -18.03 58.75
N SER A 249 46.08 -17.31 58.15
CA SER A 249 46.72 -17.48 56.83
C SER A 249 45.84 -17.16 55.62
N SER A 250 46.22 -16.33 54.65
CA SER A 250 47.51 -15.79 54.24
C SER A 250 47.27 -14.61 53.28
N GLN A 251 48.15 -13.60 53.34
CA GLN A 251 48.37 -12.60 52.29
C GLN A 251 48.54 -13.27 50.91
N PRO A 252 48.26 -12.55 49.80
CA PRO A 252 49.43 -12.01 49.11
C PRO A 252 49.25 -10.57 48.61
N SER A 253 50.20 -9.74 49.04
CA SER A 253 50.66 -8.55 48.35
C SER A 253 51.27 -8.89 46.98
N SER A 254 50.79 -8.17 45.95
CA SER A 254 51.56 -7.55 44.84
C SER A 254 52.60 -8.37 44.07
N LEU A 255 52.31 -8.64 42.79
CA LEU A 255 53.31 -8.60 41.71
C LEU A 255 52.69 -7.95 40.46
N PHE A 256 52.99 -6.67 40.25
CA PHE A 256 52.98 -6.05 38.91
C PHE A 256 54.07 -6.71 38.05
N PRO A 257 53.93 -6.67 36.71
CA PRO A 257 55.08 -6.25 35.90
C PRO A 257 54.75 -5.10 34.95
N GLN A 258 55.36 -3.98 35.31
CA GLN A 258 55.95 -2.92 34.50
C GLN A 258 56.36 -3.33 33.07
N TRP A 259 55.67 -2.80 32.06
CA TRP A 259 56.24 -2.52 30.74
C TRP A 259 55.51 -1.33 30.07
N MET A 260 56.01 -0.13 30.34
CA MET A 260 55.93 1.05 29.47
C MET A 260 56.80 2.14 30.08
N ALA A 261 58.11 2.09 29.79
CA ALA A 261 58.93 3.27 29.62
C ALA A 261 60.29 2.91 29.02
N SER A 262 60.60 3.65 27.95
CA SER A 262 61.92 3.98 27.41
C SER A 262 62.59 3.06 26.40
N GLY A 263 62.99 3.72 25.29
CA GLY A 263 63.72 3.15 24.18
C GLY A 263 65.21 2.93 24.45
N GLY A 264 65.85 2.31 23.47
CA GLY A 264 67.27 2.01 23.43
C GLY A 264 67.54 0.84 22.48
N GLU A 265 68.55 0.99 21.62
CA GLU A 265 68.95 0.16 20.49
C GLU A 265 69.21 -1.33 20.80
N GLY A 266 69.12 -2.19 19.77
CA GLY A 266 69.80 -3.50 19.76
C GLY A 266 69.11 -4.62 18.96
N HIS A 267 69.71 -5.00 17.83
CA HIS A 267 69.35 -6.14 16.98
C HIS A 267 69.29 -7.51 17.70
N ARG A 268 68.30 -8.38 17.37
CA ARG A 268 68.44 -9.69 16.66
C ARG A 268 67.16 -10.57 16.71
N HIS A 269 66.71 -10.96 15.50
CA HIS A 269 65.87 -12.10 15.05
C HIS A 269 64.67 -12.68 15.84
N ALA A 270 63.48 -12.43 15.26
CA ALA A 270 62.48 -13.39 14.75
C ALA A 270 62.13 -14.67 15.55
N ARG A 271 61.02 -14.59 16.29
CA ARG A 271 60.05 -15.68 16.45
C ARG A 271 58.63 -15.14 16.27
N SER A 272 57.86 -15.80 15.41
CA SER A 272 56.47 -15.52 15.08
C SER A 272 55.59 -15.47 16.34
N GLN A 273 55.07 -14.30 16.68
CA GLN A 273 54.04 -14.15 17.70
C GLN A 273 52.68 -14.57 17.13
N THR A 274 52.35 -15.84 17.29
CA THR A 274 50.95 -16.28 17.20
C THR A 274 50.23 -15.74 18.42
N MET A 275 49.23 -14.87 18.21
CA MET A 275 48.38 -14.35 19.29
C MET A 275 47.81 -15.51 20.12
N PRO A 276 47.82 -15.43 21.46
CA PRO A 276 47.34 -16.51 22.31
C PRO A 276 45.85 -16.78 22.05
N ILE A 277 45.50 -18.07 22.03
CA ILE A 277 44.12 -18.56 21.95
C ILE A 277 43.39 -18.10 23.21
N ILE A 278 42.50 -17.12 23.09
CA ILE A 278 41.59 -16.71 24.16
C ILE A 278 40.60 -17.85 24.38
N ARG A 279 40.89 -18.68 25.38
CA ARG A 279 39.98 -19.72 25.89
C ARG A 279 38.88 -18.99 26.67
N GLY A 280 37.70 -18.87 26.05
CA GLY A 280 36.58 -18.13 26.61
C GLY A 280 36.04 -18.76 27.89
N LYS A 281 36.01 -17.96 28.97
CA LYS A 281 34.96 -17.97 29.99
C LYS A 281 34.70 -16.52 30.41
N ASN A 282 33.43 -16.12 30.37
CA ASN A 282 32.84 -14.90 30.94
C ASN A 282 33.13 -13.57 30.23
N ALA A 283 32.26 -13.18 29.29
CA ALA A 283 32.21 -11.83 28.71
C ALA A 283 31.76 -10.73 29.71
N LEU A 284 31.26 -11.12 30.90
CA LEU A 284 30.87 -10.22 31.99
C LEU A 284 32.01 -9.81 32.93
N MET A 285 33.23 -10.32 32.73
CA MET A 285 34.41 -9.94 33.51
C MET A 285 35.33 -8.97 32.76
N ASN A 286 34.86 -8.30 31.71
CA ASN A 286 35.69 -7.33 31.00
C ASN A 286 35.80 -6.03 31.84
N PRO A 287 36.95 -5.74 32.48
CA PRO A 287 37.09 -4.56 33.34
C PRO A 287 36.94 -3.25 32.55
N LYS A 288 37.10 -3.27 31.22
CA LYS A 288 36.88 -2.08 30.36
C LYS A 288 35.42 -1.62 30.33
N LEU A 289 34.44 -2.52 30.51
CA LEU A 289 33.02 -2.17 30.45
C LEU A 289 32.52 -1.56 31.77
N LEU A 290 33.12 -1.95 32.90
CA LEU A 290 32.88 -1.35 34.22
C LEU A 290 33.64 -0.03 34.40
N GLN A 291 34.88 0.07 33.91
CA GLN A 291 35.71 1.26 34.06
C GLN A 291 35.23 2.46 33.22
N MET A 292 34.44 2.22 32.17
CA MET A 292 33.80 3.28 31.38
C MET A 292 32.61 3.95 32.07
N MET A 293 32.12 3.39 33.19
CA MET A 293 30.92 3.88 33.89
C MET A 293 31.24 4.65 35.18
N GLU A 294 32.48 4.64 35.66
CA GLU A 294 32.85 5.29 36.94
C GLU A 294 33.48 6.69 36.81
N THR A 295 33.70 7.22 35.61
CA THR A 295 34.31 8.56 35.49
C THR A 295 33.24 9.65 35.39
N ASP A 296 32.62 9.95 36.53
CA ASP A 296 32.00 11.25 36.76
C ASP A 296 33.12 12.27 37.03
N GLY A 297 33.75 12.78 35.96
CA GLY A 297 34.78 13.81 36.05
C GLY A 297 35.80 13.81 34.91
N SER A 298 35.84 14.91 34.15
CA SER A 298 36.93 15.34 33.25
C SER A 298 37.23 14.43 32.05
N ILE A 299 36.70 14.84 30.89
CA ILE A 299 37.03 14.38 29.53
C ILE A 299 38.56 14.45 29.29
N GLN A 300 39.15 13.34 28.85
CA GLN A 300 40.36 13.34 28.03
C GLN A 300 40.09 12.59 26.73
N ASP A 301 40.43 13.23 25.61
CA ASP A 301 40.31 12.72 24.25
C ASP A 301 40.98 11.36 24.07
N GLY A 302 40.17 10.37 23.66
CA GLY A 302 40.63 9.03 23.29
C GLY A 302 39.47 8.16 22.79
N ASP A 303 39.46 7.90 21.49
CA ASP A 303 38.50 7.09 20.71
C ASP A 303 37.83 5.94 21.49
N THR A 304 36.67 6.22 22.09
CA THR A 304 35.79 5.18 22.63
C THR A 304 34.49 5.19 21.83
N LEU A 305 34.48 4.43 20.72
CA LEU A 305 33.29 4.24 19.88
C LEU A 305 32.12 3.72 20.74
N SER A 306 31.01 4.47 20.80
CA SER A 306 29.86 4.02 21.55
C SER A 306 29.25 2.77 20.90
N PRO A 307 28.68 1.81 21.66
CA PRO A 307 28.04 0.62 21.09
C PRO A 307 26.91 0.96 20.11
N THR A 308 26.29 2.14 20.27
CA THR A 308 25.29 2.67 19.34
C THR A 308 25.91 3.05 18.00
N ASP A 309 27.12 3.62 18.00
CA ASP A 309 27.83 3.99 16.78
C ASP A 309 28.35 2.75 16.06
N ILE A 310 28.78 1.71 16.80
CA ILE A 310 29.16 0.42 16.21
C ILE A 310 27.97 -0.23 15.50
N GLU A 311 26.78 -0.24 16.11
CA GLU A 311 25.57 -0.81 15.48
C GLU A 311 25.09 0.01 14.28
N ALA A 312 25.21 1.35 14.36
CA ALA A 312 24.88 2.24 13.24
C ALA A 312 25.85 2.06 12.04
N ASN A 313 27.15 1.95 12.32
CA ASN A 313 28.18 1.70 11.31
C ASN A 313 28.01 0.31 10.70
N LEU A 314 27.72 -0.71 11.51
CA LEU A 314 27.43 -2.05 11.02
C LEU A 314 26.21 -2.07 10.10
N SER A 315 25.10 -1.45 10.49
CA SER A 315 23.90 -1.34 9.65
C SER A 315 24.21 -0.64 8.31
N THR A 316 25.02 0.41 8.34
CA THR A 316 25.42 1.16 7.15
C THR A 316 26.30 0.29 6.23
N GLU A 317 27.30 -0.38 6.79
CA GLU A 317 28.23 -1.23 6.05
C GLU A 317 27.54 -2.44 5.40
N VAL A 318 26.62 -3.08 6.13
CA VAL A 318 25.80 -4.18 5.59
C VAL A 318 24.95 -3.68 4.43
N ALA A 319 24.29 -2.52 4.59
CA ALA A 319 23.44 -1.96 3.55
C ALA A 319 24.22 -1.58 2.28
N LEU A 320 25.42 -1.00 2.42
CA LEU A 320 26.29 -0.70 1.29
C LEU A 320 26.80 -1.97 0.61
N THR A 321 27.20 -2.98 1.39
CA THR A 321 27.64 -4.28 0.83
C THR A 321 26.52 -4.94 0.02
N VAL A 322 25.28 -4.94 0.53
CA VAL A 322 24.13 -5.49 -0.20
C VAL A 322 23.85 -4.66 -1.46
N LEU A 323 23.99 -3.33 -1.39
CA LEU A 323 23.79 -2.44 -2.53
C LEU A 323 24.82 -2.67 -3.65
N ASP A 324 26.10 -2.83 -3.30
CA ASP A 324 27.19 -3.12 -4.25
C ASP A 324 26.98 -4.47 -4.96
N VAL A 325 26.59 -5.49 -4.20
CA VAL A 325 26.29 -6.83 -4.74
C VAL A 325 25.07 -6.80 -5.66
N LEU A 326 24.04 -6.04 -5.29
CA LEU A 326 22.84 -5.83 -6.09
C LEU A 326 23.18 -5.11 -7.41
N GLU A 327 24.00 -4.05 -7.36
CA GLU A 327 24.44 -3.32 -8.55
C GLU A 327 25.29 -4.21 -9.47
N LEU A 328 26.19 -5.02 -8.92
CA LEU A 328 26.99 -5.98 -9.68
C LEU A 328 26.12 -7.01 -10.41
N PHE A 329 25.10 -7.55 -9.73
CA PHE A 329 24.14 -8.47 -10.34
C PHE A 329 23.40 -7.82 -11.50
N VAL A 330 22.83 -6.63 -11.26
CA VAL A 330 22.09 -5.85 -12.25
C VAL A 330 22.94 -5.48 -13.47
N HIS A 331 24.24 -5.20 -13.25
CA HIS A 331 25.17 -4.89 -14.33
C HIS A 331 25.33 -6.06 -15.31
N HIS A 332 25.55 -7.28 -14.78
CA HIS A 332 25.86 -8.46 -15.59
C HIS A 332 24.61 -9.17 -16.14
N HIS A 333 23.48 -9.11 -15.43
CA HIS A 333 22.25 -9.81 -15.82
C HIS A 333 21.25 -8.95 -16.61
N LYS A 334 21.72 -7.85 -17.24
CA LYS A 334 20.87 -6.92 -17.99
C LYS A 334 19.94 -7.60 -19.01
N LYS A 335 20.46 -8.59 -19.76
CA LYS A 335 19.67 -9.31 -20.78
C LYS A 335 18.57 -10.18 -20.17
N GLN A 336 18.86 -10.86 -19.05
CA GLN A 336 17.87 -11.68 -18.35
C GLN A 336 16.80 -10.79 -17.70
N LEU A 337 17.20 -9.67 -17.12
CA LEU A 337 16.29 -8.68 -16.54
C LEU A 337 15.39 -8.03 -17.57
N LEU A 338 15.84 -7.84 -18.82
CA LEU A 338 15.04 -7.31 -19.92
C LEU A 338 14.21 -8.36 -20.68
N GLN A 339 14.23 -9.63 -20.28
CA GLN A 339 13.32 -10.62 -20.84
C GLN A 339 11.88 -10.18 -20.61
N ASP A 340 11.01 -10.40 -21.60
CA ASP A 340 9.61 -9.95 -21.58
C ASP A 340 9.48 -8.45 -21.29
N GLU A 341 10.36 -7.63 -21.90
CA GLU A 341 10.41 -6.16 -21.72
C GLU A 341 10.62 -5.71 -20.26
N GLY A 342 11.09 -6.59 -19.37
CA GLY A 342 11.25 -6.33 -17.94
C GLY A 342 10.09 -6.78 -17.07
N GLN A 343 9.06 -7.41 -17.64
CA GLN A 343 7.87 -7.88 -16.93
C GLN A 343 8.05 -9.30 -16.36
N ASN A 344 9.24 -9.60 -15.87
CA ASN A 344 9.58 -10.91 -15.31
C ASN A 344 9.65 -10.90 -13.78
N THR A 345 9.51 -12.09 -13.17
CA THR A 345 9.53 -12.27 -11.71
C THR A 345 10.88 -11.90 -11.10
N LEU A 346 11.98 -12.06 -11.84
CA LEU A 346 13.32 -11.70 -11.40
C LEU A 346 13.50 -10.18 -11.26
N MET A 347 13.02 -9.40 -12.23
CA MET A 347 13.00 -7.94 -12.21
C MET A 347 12.18 -7.44 -11.02
N LYS A 348 11.01 -8.03 -10.79
CA LYS A 348 10.20 -7.74 -9.62
C LYS A 348 10.98 -8.03 -8.33
N LYS A 349 11.63 -9.19 -8.20
CA LYS A 349 12.40 -9.57 -7.01
C LYS A 349 13.59 -8.61 -6.75
N VAL A 350 14.29 -8.20 -7.80
CA VAL A 350 15.38 -7.20 -7.73
C VAL A 350 14.84 -5.85 -7.28
N LEU A 351 13.72 -5.40 -7.84
CA LEU A 351 13.08 -4.15 -7.44
C LEU A 351 12.59 -4.23 -5.98
N ASP A 352 11.94 -5.30 -5.58
CA ASP A 352 11.47 -5.53 -4.20
C ASP A 352 12.65 -5.45 -3.21
N THR A 353 13.82 -5.98 -3.57
CA THR A 353 15.05 -5.85 -2.77
C THR A 353 15.50 -4.38 -2.66
N TYR A 354 15.46 -3.60 -3.75
CA TYR A 354 15.73 -2.16 -3.70
C TYR A 354 14.70 -1.41 -2.83
N LEU A 355 13.42 -1.75 -2.93
CA LEU A 355 12.35 -1.10 -2.18
C LEU A 355 12.40 -1.45 -0.69
N LEU A 356 12.90 -2.63 -0.32
CA LEU A 356 13.11 -3.02 1.07
C LEU A 356 14.01 -2.02 1.83
N PHE A 357 14.99 -1.39 1.16
CA PHE A 357 15.81 -0.34 1.76
C PHE A 357 15.00 0.87 2.24
N PHE A 358 13.87 1.20 1.60
CA PHE A 358 12.96 2.26 2.03
C PHE A 358 11.96 1.81 3.10
N GLN A 359 11.64 0.52 3.13
CA GLN A 359 10.69 -0.05 4.10
C GLN A 359 11.31 -0.26 5.48
N ILE A 360 12.64 -0.43 5.54
CA ILE A 360 13.39 -0.57 6.80
C ILE A 360 14.02 0.76 7.22
N ASN A 361 14.22 0.94 8.53
CA ASN A 361 14.90 2.11 9.06
C ASN A 361 16.40 2.08 8.69
N GLN A 362 16.81 3.02 7.84
CA GLN A 362 18.20 3.16 7.37
C GLN A 362 18.85 4.48 7.78
N SER A 363 20.17 4.53 7.71
CA SER A 363 20.92 5.77 7.90
C SER A 363 20.69 6.72 6.72
N THR A 364 20.78 8.03 6.95
CA THR A 364 20.66 9.04 5.89
C THR A 364 21.83 9.01 4.90
N ALA A 365 22.95 8.40 5.28
CA ALA A 365 24.09 8.15 4.39
C ALA A 365 23.77 7.01 3.43
N THR A 366 23.30 5.87 3.94
CA THR A 366 22.86 4.73 3.12
C THR A 366 21.78 5.13 2.13
N LEU A 367 20.76 5.88 2.57
CA LEU A 367 19.67 6.31 1.68
C LEU A 367 20.16 7.14 0.49
N ARG A 368 21.21 7.97 0.65
CA ARG A 368 21.80 8.72 -0.48
C ARG A 368 22.35 7.79 -1.56
N HIS A 369 23.06 6.73 -1.15
CA HIS A 369 23.56 5.71 -2.08
C HIS A 369 22.42 4.93 -2.73
N VAL A 370 21.38 4.57 -1.96
CA VAL A 370 20.19 3.88 -2.49
C VAL A 370 19.47 4.74 -3.55
N PHE A 371 19.28 6.04 -3.29
CA PHE A 371 18.70 6.95 -4.28
C PHE A 371 19.55 7.04 -5.56
N ALA A 372 20.88 7.11 -5.44
CA ALA A 372 21.77 7.13 -6.59
C ALA A 372 21.70 5.82 -7.39
N ALA A 373 21.73 4.67 -6.72
CA ALA A 373 21.61 3.35 -7.35
C ALA A 373 20.26 3.20 -8.08
N LEU A 374 19.16 3.67 -7.49
CA LEU A 374 17.85 3.66 -8.12
C LEU A 374 17.76 4.58 -9.35
N ARG A 375 18.42 5.75 -9.35
CA ARG A 375 18.52 6.60 -10.56
C ARG A 375 19.20 5.83 -11.70
N LEU A 376 20.32 5.18 -11.41
CA LEU A 376 21.03 4.35 -12.39
C LEU A 376 20.20 3.14 -12.85
N PHE A 377 19.45 2.52 -11.94
CA PHE A 377 18.56 1.41 -12.24
C PHE A 377 17.44 1.81 -13.22
N VAL A 378 16.71 2.89 -12.91
CA VAL A 378 15.65 3.43 -13.78
C VAL A 378 16.21 3.82 -15.15
N GLN A 379 17.38 4.46 -15.19
CA GLN A 379 18.03 4.83 -16.45
C GLN A 379 18.42 3.61 -17.30
N LYS A 380 18.82 2.50 -16.66
CA LYS A 380 19.26 1.28 -17.36
C LYS A 380 18.08 0.46 -17.90
N PHE A 381 16.92 0.51 -17.24
CA PHE A 381 15.72 -0.28 -17.58
C PHE A 381 14.44 0.58 -17.74
N PRO A 382 14.42 1.56 -18.66
CA PRO A 382 13.24 2.40 -18.83
C PRO A 382 12.01 1.62 -19.32
N SER A 383 12.19 0.59 -20.15
CA SER A 383 11.09 -0.27 -20.62
C SER A 383 10.38 -1.00 -19.48
N ALA A 384 11.11 -1.47 -18.47
CA ALA A 384 10.51 -2.19 -17.33
C ALA A 384 9.50 -1.33 -16.54
N PHE A 385 9.71 -0.01 -16.50
CA PHE A 385 8.83 0.93 -15.80
C PHE A 385 7.75 1.53 -16.71
N PHE A 386 8.12 1.83 -17.95
CA PHE A 386 7.30 2.65 -18.85
C PHE A 386 6.60 1.86 -19.96
N GLN A 387 6.84 0.55 -20.06
CA GLN A 387 6.24 -0.37 -21.03
C GLN A 387 5.71 -1.63 -20.31
N GLY A 388 4.66 -2.25 -20.85
CA GLY A 388 3.99 -3.39 -20.20
C GLY A 388 3.22 -2.97 -18.95
N LYS A 389 3.23 -3.79 -17.88
CA LYS A 389 2.47 -3.57 -16.62
C LYS A 389 3.00 -2.44 -15.75
N ALA A 390 2.09 -1.64 -15.19
CA ALA A 390 2.41 -0.47 -14.38
C ALA A 390 2.75 -0.79 -12.91
N ASP A 391 2.70 -2.05 -12.50
CA ASP A 391 2.91 -2.47 -11.10
C ASP A 391 4.27 -2.01 -10.55
N LEU A 392 5.36 -2.20 -11.31
CA LEU A 392 6.71 -1.81 -10.91
C LEU A 392 6.83 -0.28 -10.76
N CYS A 393 6.20 0.47 -11.68
CA CYS A 393 6.14 1.93 -11.65
C CYS A 393 5.37 2.42 -10.43
N GLY A 394 4.21 1.83 -10.14
CA GLY A 394 3.37 2.14 -8.97
C GLY A 394 4.09 1.88 -7.65
N CYS A 395 4.71 0.72 -7.48
CA CYS A 395 5.44 0.36 -6.26
C CYS A 395 6.61 1.33 -5.99
N LEU A 396 7.37 1.67 -7.02
CA LEU A 396 8.48 2.63 -6.90
C LEU A 396 7.96 4.05 -6.57
N CYS A 397 6.92 4.53 -7.27
CA CYS A 397 6.32 5.83 -6.97
C CYS A 397 5.80 5.91 -5.53
N TYR A 398 5.16 4.84 -5.03
CA TYR A 398 4.64 4.76 -3.67
C TYR A 398 5.72 4.92 -2.60
N GLU A 399 6.82 4.15 -2.70
CA GLU A 399 7.91 4.24 -1.72
C GLU A 399 8.67 5.58 -1.82
N ILE A 400 8.86 6.13 -3.03
CA ILE A 400 9.47 7.47 -3.20
C ILE A 400 8.60 8.55 -2.53
N LEU A 401 7.28 8.50 -2.72
CA LEU A 401 6.35 9.47 -2.12
C LEU A 401 6.33 9.37 -0.59
N LYS A 402 6.47 8.16 -0.03
CA LYS A 402 6.66 7.97 1.41
C LYS A 402 7.93 8.66 1.90
N CYS A 403 9.04 8.57 1.15
CA CYS A 403 10.28 9.30 1.42
C CYS A 403 10.14 10.83 1.26
N CYS A 404 9.27 11.32 0.37
CA CYS A 404 8.94 12.74 0.25
C CYS A 404 8.28 13.32 1.53
N ASN A 405 7.72 12.48 2.41
CA ASN A 405 7.17 12.88 3.71
C ASN A 405 8.11 12.57 4.90
N HIS A 406 9.36 12.18 4.63
CA HIS A 406 10.32 11.79 5.67
C HIS A 406 10.67 12.96 6.62
N ARG A 407 11.11 12.72 7.85
CA ARG A 407 11.45 13.81 8.81
C ARG A 407 12.71 14.60 8.43
N SER A 408 13.62 13.97 7.68
CA SER A 408 14.89 14.57 7.26
C SER A 408 14.77 15.35 5.95
N SER A 409 15.10 16.65 5.97
CA SER A 409 15.07 17.51 4.79
C SER A 409 16.02 17.03 3.66
N SER A 410 17.19 16.49 4.01
CA SER A 410 18.12 15.93 3.01
C SER A 410 17.50 14.73 2.27
N THR A 411 16.83 13.84 2.99
CA THR A 411 16.13 12.67 2.41
C THR A 411 14.95 13.12 1.54
N GLN A 412 14.18 14.11 1.99
CA GLN A 412 13.08 14.69 1.20
C GLN A 412 13.58 15.24 -0.13
N THR A 413 14.70 15.97 -0.11
CA THR A 413 15.28 16.58 -1.31
C THR A 413 15.76 15.52 -2.30
N GLU A 414 16.43 14.47 -1.81
CA GLU A 414 16.88 13.35 -2.66
C GLU A 414 15.71 12.54 -3.24
N ALA A 415 14.65 12.33 -2.45
CA ALA A 415 13.42 11.65 -2.90
C ALA A 415 12.68 12.49 -3.96
N ALA A 416 12.53 13.80 -3.72
CA ALA A 416 11.98 14.74 -4.69
C ALA A 416 12.79 14.76 -6.00
N ALA A 417 14.12 14.74 -5.91
CA ALA A 417 15.00 14.66 -7.07
C ALA A 417 14.88 13.32 -7.81
N LEU A 418 14.72 12.19 -7.10
CA LEU A 418 14.47 10.88 -7.73
C LEU A 418 13.10 10.85 -8.43
N LEU A 419 12.04 11.39 -7.80
CA LEU A 419 10.72 11.46 -8.42
C LEU A 419 10.73 12.34 -9.68
N TYR A 420 11.41 13.49 -9.59
CA TYR A 420 11.66 14.37 -10.74
C TYR A 420 12.36 13.63 -11.88
N PHE A 421 13.47 12.95 -11.58
CA PHE A 421 14.23 12.17 -12.55
C PHE A 421 13.38 11.06 -13.18
N PHE A 422 12.54 10.38 -12.38
CA PHE A 422 11.65 9.33 -12.87
C PHE A 422 10.61 9.86 -13.87
N MET A 423 9.99 11.01 -13.58
CA MET A 423 9.07 11.67 -14.52
C MET A 423 9.79 12.12 -15.79
N ARG A 424 11.02 12.63 -15.67
CA ARG A 424 11.84 13.01 -16.82
C ARG A 424 12.18 11.79 -17.70
N GLN A 425 12.55 10.67 -17.10
CA GLN A 425 12.81 9.43 -17.85
C GLN A 425 11.56 8.91 -18.55
N ASN A 426 10.37 9.07 -17.95
CA ASN A 426 9.10 8.77 -18.61
C ASN A 426 8.91 9.63 -19.88
N PHE A 427 9.15 10.94 -19.76
CA PHE A 427 9.04 11.88 -20.88
C PHE A 427 10.02 11.58 -22.02
N GLU A 428 11.27 11.27 -21.68
CA GLU A 428 12.30 10.88 -22.65
C GLU A 428 11.91 9.56 -23.35
N PHE A 429 11.37 8.58 -22.60
CA PHE A 429 10.91 7.31 -23.15
C PHE A 429 9.74 7.46 -24.12
N THR A 430 8.78 8.36 -23.84
CA THR A 430 7.66 8.68 -24.74
C THR A 430 8.06 9.58 -25.92
N LYS A 431 9.36 9.85 -26.12
CA LYS A 431 9.90 10.76 -27.13
C LYS A 431 9.37 12.19 -27.00
N GLY A 432 9.19 12.64 -25.76
CA GLY A 432 8.75 13.99 -25.41
C GLY A 432 7.26 14.25 -25.65
N LYS A 433 6.44 13.21 -25.60
CA LYS A 433 4.99 13.31 -25.87
C LYS A 433 4.15 13.47 -24.61
N SER A 434 4.48 12.76 -23.53
CA SER A 434 3.69 12.80 -22.29
C SER A 434 4.40 12.16 -21.09
N ILE A 435 3.99 12.52 -19.88
CA ILE A 435 4.36 11.85 -18.62
C ILE A 435 3.19 11.07 -17.98
N VAL A 436 2.14 10.78 -18.75
CA VAL A 436 0.86 10.26 -18.27
C VAL A 436 1.05 9.05 -17.36
N ARG A 437 1.88 8.08 -17.74
CA ARG A 437 2.07 6.86 -16.94
C ARG A 437 2.64 7.14 -15.54
N SER A 438 3.72 7.91 -15.42
CA SER A 438 4.23 8.34 -14.10
C SER A 438 3.24 9.23 -13.37
N HIS A 439 2.53 10.12 -14.08
CA HIS A 439 1.52 11.00 -13.51
C HIS A 439 0.38 10.21 -12.86
N LEU A 440 -0.16 9.18 -13.52
CA LEU A 440 -1.22 8.32 -12.99
C LEU A 440 -0.76 7.53 -11.76
N GLN A 441 0.41 6.89 -11.84
CA GLN A 441 0.92 6.08 -10.74
C GLN A 441 1.25 6.92 -9.51
N VAL A 442 1.75 8.14 -9.70
CA VAL A 442 1.95 9.11 -8.60
C VAL A 442 0.62 9.48 -7.95
N ILE A 443 -0.42 9.78 -8.73
CA ILE A 443 -1.73 10.14 -8.16
C ILE A 443 -2.32 8.95 -7.40
N LYS A 444 -2.31 7.74 -7.99
CA LYS A 444 -2.78 6.51 -7.35
C LYS A 444 -2.05 6.27 -6.02
N ALA A 445 -0.73 6.40 -6.02
CA ALA A 445 0.09 6.24 -4.83
C ALA A 445 -0.18 7.32 -3.77
N VAL A 446 -0.39 8.59 -4.17
CA VAL A 446 -0.80 9.66 -3.24
C VAL A 446 -2.13 9.32 -2.59
N SER A 447 -3.15 8.91 -3.36
CA SER A 447 -4.46 8.53 -2.82
C SER A 447 -4.36 7.39 -1.81
N GLN A 448 -3.54 6.38 -2.07
CA GLN A 448 -3.30 5.27 -1.13
C GLN A 448 -2.55 5.73 0.14
N LEU A 449 -1.50 6.54 -0.01
CA LEU A 449 -0.71 7.03 1.12
C LEU A 449 -1.48 7.96 2.05
N ILE A 450 -2.49 8.68 1.55
CA ILE A 450 -3.35 9.49 2.41
C ILE A 450 -4.15 8.58 3.35
N ALA A 451 -4.69 7.46 2.85
CA ALA A 451 -5.43 6.49 3.65
C ALA A 451 -4.54 5.79 4.69
N ASP A 452 -3.32 5.38 4.30
CA ASP A 452 -2.46 4.53 5.13
C ASP A 452 -1.55 5.33 6.09
N ALA A 453 -1.11 6.54 5.70
CA ALA A 453 -0.01 7.26 6.38
C ALA A 453 -0.28 8.75 6.68
N GLY A 454 -1.47 9.27 6.35
CA GLY A 454 -1.85 10.66 6.65
C GLY A 454 -0.91 11.70 6.02
N ILE A 455 -0.57 11.52 4.74
CA ILE A 455 0.27 12.46 3.98
C ILE A 455 -0.50 13.75 3.69
N GLY A 456 0.18 14.91 3.77
CA GLY A 456 -0.41 16.22 3.43
C GLY A 456 0.14 17.42 4.20
N GLY A 457 0.96 17.17 5.22
CA GLY A 457 1.59 18.24 6.02
C GLY A 457 2.63 19.08 5.25
N SER A 458 3.16 20.11 5.92
CA SER A 458 4.11 21.08 5.36
C SER A 458 5.35 20.46 4.71
N ARG A 459 5.82 19.32 5.24
CA ARG A 459 6.97 18.56 4.70
C ARG A 459 6.71 18.06 3.28
N PHE A 460 5.54 17.48 3.05
CA PHE A 460 5.18 16.96 1.73
C PHE A 460 4.98 18.11 0.73
N GLN A 461 4.36 19.21 1.16
CA GLN A 461 4.23 20.42 0.34
C GLN A 461 5.59 21.02 -0.04
N GLN A 462 6.57 20.98 0.86
CA GLN A 462 7.94 21.39 0.58
C GLN A 462 8.60 20.49 -0.49
N SER A 463 8.45 19.17 -0.40
CA SER A 463 8.93 18.22 -1.42
C SER A 463 8.31 18.48 -2.79
N LEU A 464 7.00 18.79 -2.85
CA LEU A 464 6.32 19.19 -4.10
C LEU A 464 6.86 20.50 -4.67
N ALA A 465 7.21 21.47 -3.83
CA ALA A 465 7.83 22.71 -4.28
C ALA A 465 9.22 22.46 -4.87
N ILE A 466 10.02 21.59 -4.26
CA ILE A 466 11.34 21.18 -4.76
C ILE A 466 11.22 20.56 -6.15
N ILE A 467 10.25 19.66 -6.37
CA ILE A 467 10.00 19.03 -7.68
C ILE A 467 9.69 20.08 -8.76
N ASN A 468 8.85 21.07 -8.45
CA ASN A 468 8.54 22.15 -9.40
C ASN A 468 9.77 23.01 -9.70
N ASN A 469 10.62 23.27 -8.70
CA ASN A 469 11.85 24.03 -8.92
C ASN A 469 12.82 23.27 -9.84
N PHE A 470 12.94 21.95 -9.70
CA PHE A 470 13.72 21.13 -10.62
C PHE A 470 13.16 21.18 -12.05
N ALA A 471 11.84 21.05 -12.22
CA ALA A 471 11.22 21.10 -13.54
C ALA A 471 11.36 22.46 -14.25
N ASN A 472 11.29 23.56 -13.49
CA ASN A 472 11.47 24.91 -14.05
C ASN A 472 12.96 25.26 -14.30
N GLY A 473 13.88 24.63 -13.57
CA GLY A 473 15.33 24.84 -13.67
C GLY A 473 16.03 24.02 -14.76
N ASP A 474 15.38 23.00 -15.34
CA ASP A 474 15.99 22.09 -16.31
C ASP A 474 16.04 22.71 -17.72
N VAL A 475 17.19 23.31 -18.05
CA VAL A 475 17.43 24.06 -19.31
C VAL A 475 17.06 23.26 -20.58
N PRO A 476 17.43 21.98 -20.75
CA PRO A 476 17.08 21.17 -21.92
C PRO A 476 15.57 20.96 -22.12
N LEU A 477 14.77 20.98 -21.05
CA LEU A 477 13.34 20.67 -21.09
C LEU A 477 12.44 21.92 -20.95
N LYS A 478 13.03 23.09 -20.73
CA LYS A 478 12.32 24.36 -20.50
C LYS A 478 11.35 24.76 -21.63
N ASN A 479 11.64 24.37 -22.87
CA ASN A 479 10.82 24.67 -24.05
C ASN A 479 9.82 23.55 -24.43
N THR A 480 9.67 22.53 -23.58
CA THR A 480 8.79 21.38 -23.83
C THR A 480 7.50 21.46 -23.00
N SER A 481 6.53 20.56 -23.22
CA SER A 481 5.32 20.46 -22.37
C SER A 481 5.60 19.96 -20.95
N PHE A 482 6.80 19.43 -20.70
CA PHE A 482 7.13 18.73 -19.46
C PHE A 482 6.97 19.59 -18.19
N PRO A 483 7.48 20.84 -18.10
CA PRO A 483 7.27 21.66 -16.90
C PRO A 483 5.78 21.96 -16.64
N ALA A 484 4.97 22.10 -17.70
CA ALA A 484 3.53 22.30 -17.57
C ALA A 484 2.84 21.02 -17.03
N GLU A 485 3.20 19.84 -17.54
CA GLU A 485 2.65 18.56 -17.06
C GLU A 485 3.03 18.27 -15.60
N VAL A 486 4.27 18.60 -15.17
CA VAL A 486 4.70 18.46 -13.76
C VAL A 486 3.97 19.44 -12.84
N LYS A 487 3.73 20.67 -13.31
CA LYS A 487 2.94 21.67 -12.59
C LYS A 487 1.49 21.23 -12.43
N ASP A 488 0.89 20.69 -13.49
CA ASP A 488 -0.46 20.13 -13.48
C ASP A 488 -0.57 18.94 -12.55
N LEU A 489 0.40 18.02 -12.56
CA LEU A 489 0.49 16.92 -11.60
C LEU A 489 0.49 17.45 -10.16
N THR A 490 1.37 18.41 -9.86
CA THR A 490 1.45 18.97 -8.51
C THR A 490 0.15 19.65 -8.09
N LYS A 491 -0.49 20.39 -9.01
CA LYS A 491 -1.79 21.02 -8.75
C LYS A 491 -2.83 19.97 -8.41
N ARG A 492 -2.91 18.88 -9.18
CA ARG A 492 -3.80 17.75 -8.91
C ARG A 492 -3.52 17.13 -7.55
N ILE A 493 -2.25 16.83 -7.23
CA ILE A 493 -1.84 16.30 -5.91
C ILE A 493 -2.34 17.21 -4.77
N ARG A 494 -2.17 18.53 -4.89
CA ARG A 494 -2.68 19.48 -3.89
C ARG A 494 -4.20 19.44 -3.77
N THR A 495 -4.92 19.37 -4.90
CA THR A 495 -6.38 19.20 -4.89
C THR A 495 -6.79 17.93 -4.16
N VAL A 496 -6.11 16.80 -4.38
CA VAL A 496 -6.40 15.54 -3.65
C VAL A 496 -6.21 15.73 -2.15
N LEU A 497 -5.10 16.35 -1.75
CA LEU A 497 -4.78 16.56 -0.34
C LEU A 497 -5.77 17.50 0.34
N MET A 498 -6.14 18.59 -0.32
CA MET A 498 -7.14 19.53 0.22
C MET A 498 -8.50 18.87 0.33
N ALA A 499 -8.95 18.21 -0.73
CA ALA A 499 -10.24 17.54 -0.72
C ALA A 499 -10.29 16.37 0.27
N THR A 500 -9.18 15.63 0.47
CA THR A 500 -9.14 14.58 1.50
C THR A 500 -9.12 15.15 2.93
N ALA A 501 -8.47 16.31 3.13
CA ALA A 501 -8.57 17.02 4.41
C ALA A 501 -10.01 17.47 4.68
N GLN A 502 -10.68 18.03 3.66
CA GLN A 502 -12.10 18.39 3.73
C GLN A 502 -12.99 17.16 3.97
N MET A 503 -12.76 16.03 3.30
CA MET A 503 -13.50 14.79 3.54
C MET A 503 -13.40 14.31 5.00
N LYS A 504 -12.21 14.47 5.62
CA LYS A 504 -12.02 14.12 7.03
C LYS A 504 -12.71 15.11 7.97
N GLU A 505 -12.70 16.40 7.63
CA GLU A 505 -13.39 17.44 8.38
C GLU A 505 -14.92 17.26 8.33
N HIS A 506 -15.43 16.81 7.18
CA HIS A 506 -16.84 16.58 6.91
C HIS A 506 -17.28 15.12 7.06
N GLU A 507 -16.52 14.26 7.76
CA GLU A 507 -16.89 12.84 7.95
C GLU A 507 -18.26 12.67 8.66
N LYS A 508 -18.68 13.68 9.44
CA LYS A 508 -19.98 13.71 10.13
C LYS A 508 -21.13 14.24 9.27
N ASP A 509 -20.83 14.77 8.09
CA ASP A 509 -21.79 15.33 7.13
C ASP A 509 -21.81 14.44 5.89
N PRO A 510 -22.75 13.47 5.81
CA PRO A 510 -22.77 12.49 4.73
C PRO A 510 -23.03 13.12 3.36
N GLU A 511 -23.74 14.25 3.30
CA GLU A 511 -24.10 14.93 2.05
C GLU A 511 -22.87 15.67 1.49
N MET A 512 -22.20 16.45 2.33
CA MET A 512 -20.94 17.11 1.97
C MET A 512 -19.85 16.09 1.62
N LEU A 513 -19.77 14.97 2.35
CA LEU A 513 -18.80 13.92 2.07
C LEU A 513 -19.00 13.32 0.67
N VAL A 514 -20.25 13.05 0.27
CA VAL A 514 -20.57 12.52 -1.06
C VAL A 514 -20.31 13.56 -2.15
N ASP A 515 -20.68 14.83 -1.94
CA ASP A 515 -20.42 15.89 -2.91
C ASP A 515 -18.91 16.11 -3.13
N LEU A 516 -18.12 16.10 -2.05
CA LEU A 516 -16.66 16.14 -2.13
C LEU A 516 -16.09 14.94 -2.88
N GLN A 517 -16.60 13.73 -2.63
CA GLN A 517 -16.20 12.52 -3.37
C GLN A 517 -16.55 12.62 -4.86
N TYR A 518 -17.73 13.14 -5.20
CA TYR A 518 -18.15 13.34 -6.57
C TYR A 518 -17.32 14.42 -7.29
N SER A 519 -17.07 15.56 -6.65
CA SER A 519 -16.20 16.62 -7.16
C SER A 519 -14.77 16.12 -7.40
N LEU A 520 -14.24 15.33 -6.46
CA LEU A 520 -12.96 14.64 -6.62
C LEU A 520 -12.99 13.67 -7.80
N ALA A 521 -13.99 12.80 -7.87
CA ALA A 521 -14.14 11.86 -8.96
C ALA A 521 -14.20 12.59 -10.31
N ASN A 522 -14.90 13.74 -10.40
CA ASN A 522 -15.02 14.55 -11.61
C ASN A 522 -13.68 15.19 -12.01
N SER A 523 -12.85 15.59 -11.03
CA SER A 523 -11.49 16.06 -11.30
C SER A 523 -10.61 15.00 -11.99
N TYR A 524 -10.97 13.71 -11.83
CA TYR A 524 -10.32 12.55 -12.44
C TYR A 524 -11.04 11.99 -13.67
N ALA A 525 -12.05 12.66 -14.22
CA ALA A 525 -12.78 12.17 -15.39
C ALA A 525 -11.88 11.86 -16.60
N SER A 526 -10.71 12.51 -16.70
CA SER A 526 -9.71 12.21 -17.73
C SER A 526 -8.95 10.88 -17.52
N THR A 527 -9.10 10.24 -16.37
CA THR A 527 -8.28 9.13 -15.87
C THR A 527 -9.16 8.00 -15.32
N PRO A 528 -9.53 7.01 -16.16
CA PRO A 528 -10.56 6.02 -15.85
C PRO A 528 -10.34 5.20 -14.59
N GLU A 529 -9.11 4.77 -14.31
CA GLU A 529 -8.83 3.93 -13.13
C GLU A 529 -9.12 4.66 -11.81
N LEU A 530 -8.74 5.93 -11.74
CA LEU A 530 -9.00 6.77 -10.57
C LEU A 530 -10.50 7.09 -10.48
N ARG A 531 -11.12 7.47 -11.61
CA ARG A 531 -12.57 7.70 -11.67
C ARG A 531 -13.35 6.48 -11.17
N ARG A 532 -13.01 5.27 -11.63
CA ARG A 532 -13.58 4.01 -11.13
C ARG A 532 -13.40 3.84 -9.62
N THR A 533 -12.18 4.01 -9.12
CA THR A 533 -11.88 3.82 -7.68
C THR A 533 -12.73 4.74 -6.81
N TRP A 534 -12.90 6.00 -7.21
CA TRP A 534 -13.76 6.95 -6.52
C TRP A 534 -15.25 6.60 -6.62
N LEU A 535 -15.73 6.22 -7.81
CA LEU A 535 -17.11 5.77 -7.98
C LEU A 535 -17.43 4.51 -7.16
N GLU A 536 -16.51 3.55 -7.06
CA GLU A 536 -16.66 2.37 -6.21
C GLU A 536 -16.68 2.72 -4.72
N SER A 537 -15.83 3.67 -4.29
CA SER A 537 -15.86 4.18 -2.91
C SER A 537 -17.18 4.87 -2.60
N MET A 538 -17.67 5.72 -3.51
CA MET A 538 -18.94 6.43 -3.38
C MET A 538 -20.12 5.46 -3.34
N ALA A 539 -20.12 4.43 -4.20
CA ALA A 539 -21.11 3.35 -4.16
C ALA A 539 -21.17 2.67 -2.78
N LYS A 540 -20.01 2.35 -2.18
CA LYS A 540 -19.94 1.75 -0.83
C LYS A 540 -20.50 2.68 0.25
N VAL A 541 -20.30 3.99 0.13
CA VAL A 541 -20.88 4.99 1.05
C VAL A 541 -22.41 5.02 0.91
N HIS A 542 -22.93 5.07 -0.31
CA HIS A 542 -24.36 5.02 -0.58
C HIS A 542 -25.02 3.73 -0.05
N VAL A 543 -24.37 2.58 -0.23
CA VAL A 543 -24.85 1.31 0.34
C VAL A 543 -24.89 1.36 1.86
N ARG A 544 -23.90 1.98 2.52
CA ARG A 544 -23.88 2.16 3.98
C ARG A 544 -24.99 3.08 4.46
N ASN A 545 -25.32 4.12 3.70
CA ASN A 545 -26.37 5.08 4.02
C ASN A 545 -27.78 4.54 3.71
N GLY A 546 -27.90 3.48 2.92
CA GLY A 546 -29.18 2.92 2.45
C GLY A 546 -29.68 3.55 1.15
N ASP A 547 -28.87 4.37 0.49
CA ASP A 547 -29.17 5.07 -0.76
C ASP A 547 -28.89 4.17 -1.98
N LEU A 548 -29.71 3.13 -2.13
CA LEU A 548 -29.43 2.05 -3.09
C LEU A 548 -29.59 2.47 -4.56
N SER A 549 -30.43 3.48 -4.85
CA SER A 549 -30.58 4.01 -6.22
C SER A 549 -29.29 4.70 -6.67
N GLU A 550 -28.67 5.45 -5.78
CA GLU A 550 -27.44 6.21 -6.01
C GLU A 550 -26.24 5.25 -6.16
N ALA A 551 -26.19 4.19 -5.34
CA ALA A 551 -25.23 3.10 -5.51
C ALA A 551 -25.36 2.42 -6.89
N ALA A 552 -26.59 2.11 -7.33
CA ALA A 552 -26.82 1.53 -8.66
C ALA A 552 -26.31 2.44 -9.78
N MET A 553 -26.55 3.75 -9.68
CA MET A 553 -26.04 4.72 -10.65
C MET A 553 -24.51 4.78 -10.68
N CYS A 554 -23.82 4.67 -9.54
CA CYS A 554 -22.36 4.60 -9.51
C CYS A 554 -21.83 3.43 -10.37
N TYR A 555 -22.48 2.25 -10.28
CA TYR A 555 -22.10 1.09 -11.09
C TYR A 555 -22.42 1.25 -12.57
N ILE A 556 -23.51 1.96 -12.93
CA ILE A 556 -23.78 2.33 -14.32
C ILE A 556 -22.69 3.23 -14.87
N HIS A 557 -22.24 4.23 -14.11
CA HIS A 557 -21.15 5.12 -14.52
C HIS A 557 -19.82 4.36 -14.66
N ILE A 558 -19.50 3.45 -13.73
CA ILE A 558 -18.32 2.56 -13.86
C ILE A 558 -18.44 1.71 -15.13
N SER A 559 -19.60 1.14 -15.41
CA SER A 559 -19.82 0.30 -16.60
C SER A 559 -19.71 1.10 -17.90
N ALA A 560 -20.25 2.31 -17.94
CA ALA A 560 -20.13 3.23 -19.07
C ALA A 560 -18.67 3.63 -19.33
N LEU A 561 -17.91 3.88 -18.26
CA LEU A 561 -16.48 4.17 -18.32
C LEU A 561 -15.67 2.99 -18.86
N ILE A 562 -15.97 1.77 -18.40
CA ILE A 562 -15.34 0.53 -18.88
C ILE A 562 -15.67 0.30 -20.36
N ALA A 563 -16.94 0.44 -20.75
CA ALA A 563 -17.37 0.29 -22.14
C ALA A 563 -16.68 1.30 -23.07
N GLU A 564 -16.57 2.58 -22.67
CA GLU A 564 -15.86 3.59 -23.45
C GLU A 564 -14.36 3.27 -23.56
N SER A 565 -13.74 2.77 -22.49
CA SER A 565 -12.33 2.35 -22.51
C SER A 565 -12.07 1.20 -23.51
N LEU A 566 -12.93 0.18 -23.52
CA LEU A 566 -12.86 -0.96 -24.43
C LEU A 566 -13.11 -0.54 -25.89
N LYS A 567 -14.02 0.42 -26.11
CA LYS A 567 -14.34 0.96 -27.43
C LYS A 567 -13.16 1.71 -28.04
N ARG A 568 -12.50 2.57 -27.25
CA ARG A 568 -11.32 3.33 -27.70
C ARG A 568 -10.13 2.43 -28.01
N ARG A 569 -9.99 1.31 -27.29
CA ARG A 569 -9.01 0.25 -27.58
C ARG A 569 -9.31 -0.54 -28.86
N GLY A 570 -10.50 -0.36 -29.45
CA GLY A 570 -10.89 -1.05 -30.67
C GLY A 570 -11.28 -2.51 -30.45
N TYR A 571 -11.65 -2.92 -29.24
CA TYR A 571 -12.03 -4.30 -28.91
C TYR A 571 -13.12 -4.84 -29.86
N TRP A 572 -14.12 -4.01 -30.18
CA TRP A 572 -15.21 -4.34 -31.10
C TRP A 572 -14.96 -3.97 -32.57
N ARG A 573 -13.78 -3.43 -32.94
CA ARG A 573 -13.45 -3.17 -34.37
C ARG A 573 -13.08 -4.43 -35.15
N ALA A 574 -12.67 -5.52 -34.47
CA ALA A 574 -12.26 -6.76 -35.13
C ALA A 574 -13.42 -7.54 -35.79
N ASP A 575 -14.65 -7.41 -35.29
CA ASP A 575 -15.81 -8.17 -35.81
C ASP A 575 -16.36 -7.66 -37.14
N LYS A 576 -15.99 -6.44 -37.59
CA LYS A 576 -16.44 -5.93 -38.89
C LYS A 576 -15.62 -6.42 -40.09
N ALA A 577 -14.49 -7.08 -39.87
CA ALA A 577 -13.65 -7.63 -40.95
C ALA A 577 -14.04 -9.07 -41.36
N GLY A 578 -14.91 -9.75 -40.59
CA GLY A 578 -15.33 -11.13 -40.84
C GLY A 578 -16.59 -11.30 -41.70
N MET A 579 -17.22 -10.21 -42.14
CA MET A 579 -18.51 -10.24 -42.87
C MET A 579 -18.41 -9.67 -44.29
N SER A 580 -17.23 -9.79 -44.93
CA SER A 580 -17.05 -9.58 -46.37
C SER A 580 -16.56 -10.86 -47.05
N CYS A 581 -17.39 -11.90 -47.03
CA CYS A 581 -17.27 -12.97 -48.00
C CYS A 581 -18.69 -13.47 -48.28
N VAL A 582 -19.28 -13.00 -49.39
CA VAL A 582 -20.12 -13.80 -50.31
C VAL A 582 -20.29 -12.98 -51.60
N SER A 583 -19.87 -13.59 -52.71
CA SER A 583 -20.13 -13.24 -54.10
C SER A 583 -21.63 -13.23 -54.44
N PRO A 584 -22.10 -12.45 -55.42
CA PRO A 584 -23.52 -12.38 -55.74
C PRO A 584 -23.89 -13.50 -56.72
N GLU A 585 -24.68 -14.50 -56.29
CA GLU A 585 -25.57 -15.23 -57.21
C GLU A 585 -26.66 -16.04 -56.44
N GLU A 586 -27.91 -15.68 -56.75
CA GLU A 586 -29.18 -16.44 -56.76
C GLU A 586 -29.93 -16.97 -55.51
N SER A 587 -31.15 -16.40 -55.40
CA SER A 587 -32.46 -16.96 -54.96
C SER A 587 -32.94 -16.81 -53.50
N PRO A 588 -34.25 -16.51 -53.28
CA PRO A 588 -34.78 -16.12 -51.98
C PRO A 588 -35.43 -17.30 -51.25
N VAL A 589 -34.88 -17.68 -50.10
CA VAL A 589 -35.59 -18.54 -49.14
C VAL A 589 -35.95 -17.69 -47.93
N PHE A 590 -37.26 -17.54 -47.72
CA PHE A 590 -37.87 -16.95 -46.54
C PHE A 590 -37.23 -17.50 -45.26
N ASN A 591 -36.51 -16.66 -44.51
CA ASN A 591 -36.17 -16.95 -43.13
C ASN A 591 -37.01 -16.08 -42.20
N CYS A 592 -37.86 -16.78 -41.46
CA CYS A 592 -38.75 -16.26 -40.44
C CYS A 592 -37.92 -15.91 -39.19
N SER A 593 -37.30 -14.73 -39.18
CA SER A 593 -36.67 -14.17 -37.96
C SER A 593 -36.85 -12.66 -37.82
N SER A 594 -37.38 -11.98 -38.85
CA SER A 594 -37.63 -10.53 -38.83
C SER A 594 -38.82 -10.07 -37.97
N LEU A 595 -39.48 -10.97 -37.24
CA LEU A 595 -40.65 -10.64 -36.41
C LEU A 595 -40.33 -10.39 -34.93
N LEU A 596 -39.07 -10.55 -34.48
CA LEU A 596 -38.69 -10.30 -33.07
C LEU A 596 -37.61 -9.24 -32.85
N THR A 597 -36.95 -8.73 -33.88
CA THR A 597 -35.88 -7.72 -33.73
C THR A 597 -36.34 -6.41 -34.36
N SER A 598 -37.02 -5.58 -33.56
CA SER A 598 -37.30 -4.20 -33.94
C SER A 598 -35.99 -3.43 -34.14
N SER A 599 -35.99 -2.45 -35.03
CA SER A 599 -34.88 -1.56 -35.40
C SER A 599 -34.18 -0.78 -34.27
N ARG A 600 -34.51 -1.04 -33.00
CA ARG A 600 -33.87 -0.50 -31.79
C ARG A 600 -32.61 -1.25 -31.35
N ASP A 601 -32.35 -2.45 -31.86
CA ASP A 601 -31.22 -3.28 -31.39
C ASP A 601 -29.83 -2.74 -31.82
N GLN A 602 -29.77 -1.78 -32.75
CA GLN A 602 -28.51 -1.07 -33.06
C GLN A 602 -28.08 -0.08 -31.97
N ASP A 603 -29.01 0.41 -31.13
CA ASP A 603 -28.77 1.53 -30.21
C ASP A 603 -28.26 1.10 -28.81
N THR A 604 -28.17 -0.20 -28.51
CA THR A 604 -27.82 -0.69 -27.16
C THR A 604 -26.55 -1.53 -27.10
N SER A 605 -25.76 -1.62 -28.17
CA SER A 605 -24.53 -2.45 -28.13
C SER A 605 -23.40 -1.79 -27.32
N PHE A 606 -22.65 -2.58 -26.53
CA PHE A 606 -21.45 -2.10 -25.81
C PHE A 606 -20.41 -1.43 -26.74
N SER A 607 -20.47 -1.73 -28.04
CA SER A 607 -19.65 -1.10 -29.08
C SER A 607 -19.84 0.42 -29.19
N MET A 608 -20.95 0.95 -28.64
CA MET A 608 -21.23 2.39 -28.59
C MET A 608 -20.54 3.12 -27.42
N GLY A 609 -19.96 2.39 -26.46
CA GLY A 609 -19.28 2.97 -25.29
C GLY A 609 -20.29 3.52 -24.27
N TRP A 610 -20.02 4.69 -23.68
CA TRP A 610 -20.93 5.31 -22.71
C TRP A 610 -22.33 5.59 -23.28
N ALA A 611 -22.45 5.79 -24.60
CA ALA A 611 -23.72 6.09 -25.25
C ALA A 611 -24.76 4.96 -25.14
N ALA A 612 -24.32 3.70 -24.95
CA ALA A 612 -25.22 2.56 -24.74
C ALA A 612 -26.07 2.72 -23.46
N PHE A 613 -25.57 3.47 -22.48
CA PHE A 613 -26.22 3.65 -21.18
C PHE A 613 -27.09 4.92 -21.10
N MET A 614 -27.20 5.70 -22.19
CA MET A 614 -27.98 6.95 -22.21
C MET A 614 -29.49 6.72 -22.01
N CYS A 615 -29.99 5.53 -22.33
CA CYS A 615 -31.37 5.14 -22.06
C CYS A 615 -31.65 4.96 -20.55
N ILE A 616 -30.63 4.59 -19.77
CA ILE A 616 -30.72 4.38 -18.33
C ILE A 616 -30.49 5.70 -17.59
N SER A 617 -29.44 6.44 -17.93
CA SER A 617 -29.15 7.73 -17.30
C SER A 617 -28.47 8.67 -18.30
N PRO A 618 -28.95 9.91 -18.49
CA PRO A 618 -28.28 10.89 -19.34
C PRO A 618 -26.95 11.39 -18.75
N ASN A 619 -26.73 11.19 -17.44
CA ASN A 619 -25.54 11.68 -16.73
C ASN A 619 -24.27 10.93 -17.15
N VAL A 620 -24.38 9.73 -17.71
CA VAL A 620 -23.23 8.94 -18.20
C VAL A 620 -22.41 9.64 -19.28
N LYS A 621 -22.95 10.70 -19.90
CA LYS A 621 -22.23 11.57 -20.83
C LYS A 621 -20.94 12.14 -20.22
N GLU A 622 -20.89 12.32 -18.91
CA GLU A 622 -19.69 12.81 -18.21
C GLU A 622 -18.48 11.89 -18.34
N GLU A 623 -18.71 10.57 -18.49
CA GLU A 623 -17.64 9.57 -18.64
C GLU A 623 -16.94 9.68 -20.02
N GLY A 624 -17.47 10.48 -20.95
CA GLY A 624 -16.84 10.77 -22.24
C GLY A 624 -15.57 11.63 -22.14
N ALA A 625 -15.30 12.28 -21.00
CA ALA A 625 -14.16 13.18 -20.78
C ALA A 625 -12.79 12.47 -20.62
N MET A 626 -12.76 11.13 -20.74
CA MET A 626 -11.54 10.32 -20.73
C MET A 626 -10.51 10.85 -21.75
N LYS A 627 -9.21 10.88 -21.41
CA LYS A 627 -8.13 11.20 -22.37
C LYS A 627 -7.57 9.92 -23.00
N GLU A 628 -7.16 9.98 -24.27
CA GLU A 628 -6.47 8.87 -24.94
C GLU A 628 -5.10 8.67 -24.29
N ASP A 629 -4.94 7.49 -23.68
CA ASP A 629 -3.64 7.02 -23.23
C ASP A 629 -2.94 6.35 -24.43
N THR A 630 -1.96 7.04 -25.01
CA THR A 630 -1.17 6.53 -26.13
C THR A 630 -0.13 5.48 -25.71
N GLY A 631 -0.26 4.88 -24.52
CA GLY A 631 0.71 3.92 -24.00
C GLY A 631 0.20 2.72 -23.18
N THR A 632 -1.10 2.46 -23.01
CA THR A 632 -1.55 1.38 -22.10
C THR A 632 -2.14 0.13 -22.77
N GLN A 633 -1.33 -0.93 -22.74
CA GLN A 633 -1.86 -2.29 -22.61
C GLN A 633 -2.36 -2.59 -21.17
N ASP A 634 -2.18 -1.67 -20.22
CA ASP A 634 -2.65 -1.83 -18.84
C ASP A 634 -4.04 -1.25 -18.65
N THR A 635 -5.05 -2.04 -19.00
CA THR A 635 -6.30 -1.95 -18.27
C THR A 635 -6.82 -3.37 -18.14
N PRO A 636 -7.09 -3.85 -16.90
CA PRO A 636 -7.65 -5.18 -16.66
C PRO A 636 -9.09 -5.29 -17.20
N TYR A 637 -9.61 -4.23 -17.80
CA TYR A 637 -10.92 -4.20 -18.40
C TYR A 637 -11.00 -5.19 -19.55
N THR A 638 -11.71 -6.27 -19.30
CA THR A 638 -12.19 -7.23 -20.28
C THR A 638 -13.71 -7.09 -20.39
N GLU A 639 -14.29 -7.70 -21.41
CA GLU A 639 -15.73 -7.85 -21.51
C GLU A 639 -16.32 -8.56 -20.26
N ASP A 640 -15.56 -9.46 -19.62
CA ASP A 640 -15.97 -10.12 -18.36
C ASP A 640 -16.08 -9.12 -17.20
N THR A 641 -15.09 -8.24 -17.03
CA THR A 641 -15.16 -7.21 -15.99
C THR A 641 -16.35 -6.28 -16.18
N LEU A 642 -16.73 -5.99 -17.44
CA LEU A 642 -17.92 -5.19 -17.74
C LEU A 642 -19.19 -5.93 -17.32
N VAL A 643 -19.31 -7.21 -17.68
CA VAL A 643 -20.45 -8.05 -17.31
C VAL A 643 -20.57 -8.18 -15.79
N GLU A 644 -19.47 -8.41 -15.06
CA GLU A 644 -19.46 -8.47 -13.59
C GLU A 644 -19.97 -7.18 -12.94
N GLN A 645 -19.59 -6.01 -13.46
CA GLN A 645 -20.09 -4.73 -12.94
C GLN A 645 -21.60 -4.54 -13.22
N LEU A 646 -22.09 -5.03 -14.36
CA LEU A 646 -23.51 -4.94 -14.72
C LEU A 646 -24.36 -5.91 -13.91
N GLU A 647 -23.89 -7.13 -13.64
CA GLU A 647 -24.55 -8.08 -12.74
C GLU A 647 -24.70 -7.46 -11.33
N LEU A 648 -23.65 -6.81 -10.83
CA LEU A 648 -23.71 -6.11 -9.55
C LEU A 648 -24.68 -4.92 -9.58
N CYS A 649 -24.73 -4.17 -10.69
CA CYS A 649 -25.69 -3.09 -10.87
C CYS A 649 -27.14 -3.59 -10.84
N VAL A 650 -27.44 -4.72 -11.47
CA VAL A 650 -28.77 -5.34 -11.46
C VAL A 650 -29.24 -5.68 -10.05
N ASP A 651 -28.35 -6.20 -9.19
CA ASP A 651 -28.68 -6.47 -7.78
C ASP A 651 -29.07 -5.19 -7.02
N TYR A 652 -28.35 -4.08 -7.24
CA TYR A 652 -28.72 -2.80 -6.62
C TYR A 652 -29.98 -2.17 -7.23
N LEU A 653 -30.26 -2.36 -8.52
CA LEU A 653 -31.52 -1.94 -9.14
C LEU A 653 -32.71 -2.73 -8.62
N TRP A 654 -32.53 -4.01 -8.38
CA TRP A 654 -33.52 -4.86 -7.74
C TRP A 654 -33.81 -4.35 -6.32
N LYS A 655 -32.77 -4.11 -5.52
CA LYS A 655 -32.91 -3.64 -4.13
C LYS A 655 -33.43 -2.21 -4.01
N SER A 656 -33.17 -1.36 -5.00
CA SER A 656 -33.70 0.01 -5.07
C SER A 656 -35.10 0.09 -5.68
N GLU A 657 -35.73 -1.06 -5.94
CA GLU A 657 -37.08 -1.16 -6.51
C GLU A 657 -37.20 -0.46 -7.87
N ARG A 658 -36.16 -0.46 -8.70
CA ARG A 658 -36.14 0.10 -10.08
C ARG A 658 -36.10 -1.02 -11.12
N TYR A 659 -37.14 -1.85 -11.11
CA TYR A 659 -37.21 -3.09 -11.87
C TYR A 659 -37.23 -2.90 -13.40
N GLU A 660 -37.74 -1.76 -13.88
CA GLU A 660 -37.86 -1.44 -15.31
C GLU A 660 -36.49 -1.36 -16.00
N LEU A 661 -35.45 -0.89 -15.29
CA LEU A 661 -34.10 -0.68 -15.83
C LEU A 661 -33.29 -1.98 -15.99
N ILE A 662 -33.70 -3.05 -15.30
CA ILE A 662 -33.04 -4.36 -15.35
C ILE A 662 -33.02 -4.89 -16.79
N ALA A 663 -34.10 -4.69 -17.53
CA ALA A 663 -34.18 -5.10 -18.93
C ALA A 663 -33.18 -4.34 -19.81
N ASP A 664 -33.04 -3.02 -19.63
CA ASP A 664 -32.14 -2.20 -20.44
C ASP A 664 -30.67 -2.50 -20.19
N ILE A 665 -30.32 -2.97 -19.00
CA ILE A 665 -28.97 -3.45 -18.67
C ILE A 665 -28.69 -4.85 -19.18
N ASN A 666 -29.67 -5.75 -19.08
CA ASN A 666 -29.49 -7.13 -19.48
C ASN A 666 -29.47 -7.30 -21.01
N LYS A 667 -30.11 -6.41 -21.78
CA LYS A 667 -30.08 -6.43 -23.26
C LYS A 667 -28.66 -6.52 -23.85
N PRO A 668 -27.72 -5.61 -23.53
CA PRO A 668 -26.36 -5.73 -24.07
C PRO A 668 -25.58 -6.94 -23.53
N VAL A 669 -25.90 -7.41 -22.31
CA VAL A 669 -25.28 -8.60 -21.72
C VAL A 669 -25.75 -9.88 -22.45
N ILE A 670 -27.01 -9.95 -22.86
CA ILE A 670 -27.56 -11.06 -23.67
C ILE A 670 -26.73 -11.23 -24.95
N ALA A 671 -26.45 -10.14 -25.69
CA ALA A 671 -25.66 -10.20 -26.92
C ALA A 671 -24.26 -10.80 -26.70
N VAL A 672 -23.64 -10.55 -25.53
CA VAL A 672 -22.34 -11.14 -25.16
C VAL A 672 -22.46 -12.65 -24.93
N PHE A 673 -23.46 -13.10 -24.17
CA PHE A 673 -23.64 -14.53 -23.90
C PHE A 673 -24.13 -15.32 -25.11
N GLU A 674 -24.89 -14.71 -26.02
CA GLU A 674 -25.25 -15.29 -27.31
C GLU A 674 -24.01 -15.56 -28.17
N LYS A 675 -23.08 -14.59 -28.26
CA LYS A 675 -21.80 -14.76 -28.96
C LYS A 675 -20.96 -15.89 -28.36
N ARG A 676 -21.00 -16.06 -27.04
CA ARG A 676 -20.28 -17.10 -26.29
C ARG A 676 -20.99 -18.45 -26.25
N ARG A 677 -22.26 -18.52 -26.71
CA ARG A 677 -23.14 -19.69 -26.60
C ARG A 677 -23.31 -20.20 -25.17
N ASP A 678 -23.32 -19.28 -24.19
CA ASP A 678 -23.58 -19.62 -22.78
C ASP A 678 -25.11 -19.64 -22.51
N PHE A 679 -25.75 -20.74 -22.88
CA PHE A 679 -27.19 -20.89 -22.77
C PHE A 679 -27.70 -20.91 -21.32
N LYS A 680 -26.84 -21.28 -20.35
CA LYS A 680 -27.23 -21.31 -18.95
C LYS A 680 -27.39 -19.88 -18.42
N ARG A 681 -26.38 -19.04 -18.62
CA ARG A 681 -26.45 -17.62 -18.22
C ARG A 681 -27.55 -16.86 -18.96
N LEU A 682 -27.78 -17.18 -20.25
CA LEU A 682 -28.92 -16.63 -20.99
C LEU A 682 -30.27 -16.98 -20.35
N SER A 683 -30.47 -18.24 -19.95
CA SER A 683 -31.70 -18.66 -19.28
C SER A 683 -31.91 -17.91 -17.96
N GLU A 684 -30.84 -17.69 -17.19
CA GLU A 684 -30.88 -16.94 -15.93
C GLU A 684 -31.24 -15.46 -16.18
N LEU A 685 -30.63 -14.80 -17.18
CA LEU A 685 -30.95 -13.41 -17.54
C LEU A 685 -32.41 -13.21 -17.98
N TYR A 686 -32.92 -14.10 -18.84
CA TYR A 686 -34.32 -14.03 -19.25
C TYR A 686 -35.28 -14.28 -18.08
N TYR A 687 -34.89 -15.16 -17.15
CA TYR A 687 -35.65 -15.38 -15.92
C TYR A 687 -35.65 -14.13 -15.02
N ASP A 688 -34.52 -13.43 -14.90
CA ASP A 688 -34.42 -12.19 -14.13
C ASP A 688 -35.27 -11.05 -14.74
N ILE A 689 -35.26 -10.92 -16.08
CA ILE A 689 -36.14 -9.97 -16.78
C ILE A 689 -37.61 -10.33 -16.59
N HIS A 690 -37.96 -11.62 -16.67
CA HIS A 690 -39.32 -12.07 -16.40
C HIS A 690 -39.74 -11.70 -14.97
N ARG A 691 -38.89 -11.97 -13.98
CA ARG A 691 -39.13 -11.70 -12.57
C ARG A 691 -39.25 -10.20 -12.29
N SER A 692 -38.46 -9.36 -12.96
CA SER A 692 -38.52 -7.91 -12.82
C SER A 692 -39.85 -7.37 -13.34
N TYR A 693 -40.27 -7.74 -14.56
CA TYR A 693 -41.57 -7.32 -15.10
C TYR A 693 -42.75 -7.90 -14.30
N LEU A 694 -42.65 -9.14 -13.82
CA LEU A 694 -43.66 -9.71 -12.93
C LEU A 694 -43.79 -8.83 -11.68
N LYS A 695 -42.68 -8.42 -11.05
CA LYS A 695 -42.76 -7.47 -9.94
C LYS A 695 -43.34 -6.13 -10.34
N VAL A 696 -42.93 -5.53 -11.46
CA VAL A 696 -43.54 -4.29 -11.97
C VAL A 696 -45.06 -4.42 -12.02
N THR A 697 -45.61 -5.50 -12.57
CA THR A 697 -47.07 -5.67 -12.65
C THR A 697 -47.78 -5.74 -11.29
N GLU A 698 -47.10 -6.20 -10.23
CA GLU A 698 -47.67 -6.26 -8.88
C GLU A 698 -47.71 -4.90 -8.17
N VAL A 699 -46.79 -4.00 -8.53
CA VAL A 699 -46.51 -2.76 -7.78
C VAL A 699 -46.79 -1.49 -8.56
N VAL A 700 -46.86 -1.55 -9.89
CA VAL A 700 -47.08 -0.39 -10.76
C VAL A 700 -48.40 0.30 -10.42
N ASN A 701 -48.36 1.62 -10.25
CA ASN A 701 -49.51 2.44 -9.92
C ASN A 701 -50.26 2.02 -8.64
N SER A 702 -49.64 1.19 -7.79
CA SER A 702 -50.23 0.74 -6.53
C SER A 702 -49.84 1.61 -5.33
N GLU A 703 -48.98 2.63 -5.56
CA GLU A 703 -48.34 3.50 -4.55
C GLU A 703 -47.53 2.75 -3.47
N LYS A 704 -47.32 1.43 -3.63
CA LYS A 704 -46.52 0.62 -2.72
C LYS A 704 -45.01 0.91 -2.85
N ARG A 705 -44.57 1.43 -4.00
CA ARG A 705 -43.19 1.86 -4.25
C ARG A 705 -43.01 3.30 -3.83
N LEU A 706 -42.02 3.54 -2.99
CA LEU A 706 -41.73 4.87 -2.44
C LEU A 706 -40.31 5.29 -2.86
N PHE A 707 -40.19 5.83 -4.08
CA PHE A 707 -38.90 6.22 -4.68
C PHE A 707 -38.20 7.38 -3.96
N GLY A 708 -38.95 8.15 -3.17
CA GLY A 708 -38.44 9.27 -2.38
C GLY A 708 -39.24 10.54 -2.57
N ARG A 709 -38.90 11.54 -1.74
CA ARG A 709 -39.44 12.91 -1.80
C ARG A 709 -38.33 13.90 -2.11
N TYR A 710 -38.70 15.04 -2.67
CA TYR A 710 -37.75 16.05 -3.10
C TYR A 710 -37.92 17.33 -2.28
N TYR A 711 -36.80 17.93 -1.91
CA TYR A 711 -36.77 19.16 -1.13
C TYR A 711 -35.76 20.13 -1.74
N ARG A 712 -36.17 21.38 -1.95
CA ARG A 712 -35.24 22.48 -2.21
C ARG A 712 -34.63 22.91 -0.88
N VAL A 713 -33.31 22.79 -0.76
CA VAL A 713 -32.53 23.26 0.39
C VAL A 713 -31.63 24.40 -0.06
N ALA A 714 -31.67 25.54 0.63
CA ALA A 714 -30.81 26.69 0.35
C ALA A 714 -30.11 27.16 1.63
N PHE A 715 -28.82 27.48 1.50
CA PHE A 715 -27.97 27.89 2.61
C PHE A 715 -27.62 29.39 2.52
N TYR A 716 -27.76 30.11 3.63
CA TYR A 716 -27.42 31.53 3.74
C TYR A 716 -26.59 31.80 5.00
N GLY A 717 -25.53 32.61 4.87
CA GLY A 717 -24.65 32.96 5.98
C GLY A 717 -23.18 32.82 5.62
N GLN A 718 -22.62 33.87 5.03
CA GLN A 718 -21.23 33.92 4.55
C GLN A 718 -20.18 33.45 5.57
N GLY A 719 -20.37 33.76 6.86
CA GLY A 719 -19.44 33.38 7.93
C GLY A 719 -19.47 31.90 8.33
N PHE A 720 -20.41 31.11 7.82
CA PHE A 720 -20.59 29.70 8.18
C PHE A 720 -20.49 28.76 6.98
N PHE A 721 -21.11 29.13 5.87
CA PHE A 721 -21.29 28.26 4.71
C PHE A 721 -20.28 28.50 3.58
N GLU A 722 -19.47 29.57 3.64
CA GLU A 722 -18.43 29.91 2.67
C GLU A 722 -18.82 29.65 1.20
N GLU A 723 -18.38 28.52 0.61
CA GLU A 723 -18.65 28.13 -0.77
C GLU A 723 -20.12 27.72 -1.04
N GLU A 724 -20.90 27.37 -0.02
CA GLU A 724 -22.31 26.97 -0.14
C GLU A 724 -23.28 28.15 -0.05
N GLU A 725 -22.79 29.36 0.22
CA GLU A 725 -23.65 30.53 0.36
C GLU A 725 -24.45 30.81 -0.92
N SER A 726 -25.76 30.96 -0.76
CA SER A 726 -26.72 31.25 -1.83
C SER A 726 -26.81 30.16 -2.91
N LYS A 727 -26.26 28.97 -2.67
CA LYS A 727 -26.51 27.80 -3.52
C LYS A 727 -27.83 27.14 -3.12
N GLU A 728 -28.60 26.74 -4.13
CA GLU A 728 -29.85 25.99 -3.98
C GLU A 728 -29.61 24.56 -4.47
N PHE A 729 -30.01 23.58 -3.67
CA PHE A 729 -29.85 22.17 -3.96
C PHE A 729 -31.19 21.47 -3.95
N ILE A 730 -31.32 20.40 -4.75
CA ILE A 730 -32.45 19.48 -4.70
C ILE A 730 -32.02 18.21 -3.95
N TYR A 731 -32.58 18.04 -2.77
CA TYR A 731 -32.34 16.88 -1.92
C TYR A 731 -33.37 15.81 -2.23
N LYS A 732 -32.90 14.60 -2.50
CA LYS A 732 -33.74 13.42 -2.66
C LYS A 732 -33.71 12.62 -1.36
N GLU A 733 -34.84 12.59 -0.67
CA GLU A 733 -35.02 11.87 0.59
C GLU A 733 -35.66 10.50 0.39
N PRO A 734 -35.31 9.50 1.22
CA PRO A 734 -35.85 8.15 1.10
C PRO A 734 -37.35 8.10 1.43
N LYS A 735 -38.08 7.27 0.68
CA LYS A 735 -39.49 6.92 0.96
C LYS A 735 -40.42 8.13 1.09
N LEU A 736 -40.92 8.39 2.30
CA LEU A 736 -41.95 9.38 2.62
C LEU A 736 -41.47 10.38 3.68
N THR A 737 -40.16 10.66 3.73
CA THR A 737 -39.59 11.62 4.68
C THR A 737 -40.44 12.89 4.74
N GLY A 738 -40.81 13.31 5.94
CA GLY A 738 -41.61 14.52 6.16
C GLY A 738 -40.76 15.79 6.08
N LEU A 739 -41.38 16.95 5.79
CA LEU A 739 -40.69 18.25 5.83
C LEU A 739 -40.07 18.51 7.22
N SER A 740 -40.75 18.10 8.29
CA SER A 740 -40.25 18.20 9.66
C SER A 740 -39.01 17.35 9.90
N GLU A 741 -38.96 16.15 9.33
CA GLU A 741 -37.86 15.20 9.55
C GLU A 741 -36.57 15.70 8.90
N ILE A 742 -36.62 16.10 7.62
CA ILE A 742 -35.45 16.70 6.95
C ILE A 742 -35.04 18.02 7.62
N SER A 743 -36.01 18.87 7.99
CA SER A 743 -35.71 20.14 8.65
C SER A 743 -35.02 19.93 10.01
N GLN A 744 -35.48 18.96 10.80
CA GLN A 744 -34.84 18.61 12.07
C GLN A 744 -33.49 17.94 11.89
N ARG A 745 -33.32 17.08 10.87
CA ARG A 745 -32.03 16.46 10.55
C ARG A 745 -30.98 17.51 10.21
N LEU A 746 -31.30 18.43 9.30
CA LEU A 746 -30.40 19.52 8.90
C LEU A 746 -30.16 20.48 10.07
N LEU A 747 -31.21 20.89 10.79
CA LEU A 747 -31.05 21.73 11.97
C LEU A 747 -30.10 21.09 12.98
N LYS A 748 -30.26 19.81 13.30
CA LYS A 748 -29.39 19.08 14.23
C LYS A 748 -27.96 18.99 13.70
N LEU A 749 -27.78 18.60 12.44
CA LEU A 749 -26.46 18.46 11.81
C LEU A 749 -25.65 19.77 11.89
N TYR A 750 -26.26 20.89 11.50
CA TYR A 750 -25.57 22.18 11.51
C TYR A 750 -25.51 22.81 12.91
N SER A 751 -26.45 22.48 13.82
CA SER A 751 -26.35 22.86 15.24
C SER A 751 -25.16 22.18 15.92
N ASP A 752 -24.92 20.90 15.61
CA ASP A 752 -23.76 20.15 16.10
C ASP A 752 -22.44 20.72 15.55
N LYS A 753 -22.46 21.30 14.34
CA LYS A 753 -21.29 21.90 13.66
C LYS A 753 -20.99 23.33 14.10
N PHE A 754 -21.99 24.20 14.17
CA PHE A 754 -21.84 25.64 14.39
C PHE A 754 -22.30 26.12 15.77
N GLY A 755 -22.94 25.25 16.55
CA GLY A 755 -23.58 25.57 17.82
C GLY A 755 -25.10 25.81 17.64
N PRO A 756 -25.93 25.34 18.60
CA PRO A 756 -27.40 25.37 18.47
C PRO A 756 -27.97 26.79 18.42
N ASP A 757 -27.31 27.76 19.06
CA ASP A 757 -27.78 29.15 19.09
C ASP A 757 -27.47 29.91 17.79
N ASN A 758 -26.63 29.34 16.92
CA ASN A 758 -26.15 30.01 15.71
C ASN A 758 -26.94 29.63 14.44
N VAL A 759 -27.83 28.63 14.49
CA VAL A 759 -28.54 28.10 13.32
C VAL A 759 -30.03 28.41 13.38
N LYS A 760 -30.59 28.87 12.25
CA LYS A 760 -32.02 29.21 12.11
C LYS A 760 -32.63 28.60 10.85
N MET A 761 -33.85 28.08 10.97
CA MET A 761 -34.61 27.57 9.83
C MET A 761 -35.49 28.67 9.23
N ILE A 762 -35.44 28.84 7.92
CA ILE A 762 -36.35 29.71 7.16
C ILE A 762 -37.55 28.85 6.73
N GLN A 763 -38.72 29.15 7.29
CA GLN A 763 -39.98 28.47 6.95
C GLN A 763 -40.68 29.09 5.72
N ASP A 764 -40.31 30.32 5.34
CA ASP A 764 -40.85 30.94 4.14
C ASP A 764 -40.28 30.26 2.89
N SER A 765 -41.10 30.00 1.87
CA SER A 765 -40.66 29.43 0.59
C SER A 765 -40.24 30.48 -0.43
N ASN A 766 -40.55 31.76 -0.17
CA ASN A 766 -40.18 32.89 -1.03
C ASN A 766 -38.67 32.99 -1.24
N LYS A 767 -38.27 33.64 -2.34
CA LYS A 767 -36.86 33.96 -2.60
C LYS A 767 -36.38 34.92 -1.53
N VAL A 768 -35.36 34.49 -0.79
CA VAL A 768 -34.78 35.24 0.33
C VAL A 768 -33.74 36.22 -0.21
N ASN A 769 -33.79 37.47 0.25
CA ASN A 769 -32.77 38.47 -0.05
C ASN A 769 -31.66 38.41 1.02
N PRO A 770 -30.40 38.09 0.67
CA PRO A 770 -29.30 37.97 1.64
C PRO A 770 -29.08 39.22 2.51
N LYS A 771 -29.48 40.40 2.02
CA LYS A 771 -29.35 41.68 2.73
C LYS A 771 -30.28 41.82 3.94
N ASP A 772 -31.38 41.08 3.94
CA ASP A 772 -32.40 41.15 5.00
C ASP A 772 -32.10 40.18 6.15
N LEU A 773 -31.03 39.38 6.05
CA LEU A 773 -30.63 38.41 7.07
C LEU A 773 -29.49 38.93 7.94
N GLU A 774 -29.55 38.58 9.22
CA GLU A 774 -28.51 38.92 10.19
C GLU A 774 -27.27 38.03 9.98
N SER A 775 -26.11 38.63 9.66
CA SER A 775 -24.86 37.89 9.34
C SER A 775 -24.30 37.02 10.49
N LYS A 776 -24.84 37.13 11.71
CA LYS A 776 -24.43 36.32 12.87
C LYS A 776 -25.04 34.91 12.91
N TYR A 777 -26.04 34.63 12.09
CA TYR A 777 -26.72 33.33 12.07
C TYR A 777 -26.52 32.61 10.74
N ALA A 778 -26.44 31.28 10.81
CA ALA A 778 -26.53 30.37 9.67
C ALA A 778 -28.02 30.08 9.41
N TYR A 779 -28.51 30.39 8.21
CA TYR A 779 -29.88 30.14 7.84
C TYR A 779 -30.01 29.01 6.81
N ILE A 780 -30.97 28.13 7.04
CA ILE A 780 -31.29 27.01 6.15
C ILE A 780 -32.75 27.11 5.75
N GLN A 781 -33.01 27.20 4.45
CA GLN A 781 -34.36 27.23 3.90
C GLN A 781 -34.70 25.87 3.30
N VAL A 782 -35.79 25.25 3.74
CA VAL A 782 -36.23 23.94 3.25
C VAL A 782 -37.65 24.04 2.71
N THR A 783 -37.84 23.68 1.44
CA THR A 783 -39.14 23.72 0.77
C THR A 783 -39.41 22.39 0.09
N TYR A 784 -40.58 21.80 0.34
CA TYR A 784 -41.02 20.61 -0.38
C TYR A 784 -41.29 20.94 -1.85
N VAL A 785 -40.76 20.11 -2.75
CA VAL A 785 -40.96 20.25 -4.19
C VAL A 785 -41.44 18.94 -4.79
N VAL A 786 -42.16 19.01 -5.91
CA VAL A 786 -42.59 17.83 -6.67
C VAL A 786 -42.01 17.85 -8.08
N PRO A 787 -41.75 16.69 -8.71
CA PRO A 787 -41.29 16.64 -10.09
C PRO A 787 -42.25 17.39 -11.03
N TYR A 788 -41.70 18.22 -11.90
CA TYR A 788 -42.44 19.03 -12.87
C TYR A 788 -42.31 18.46 -14.28
N PHE A 789 -43.44 18.38 -14.98
CA PHE A 789 -43.54 17.87 -16.35
C PHE A 789 -44.39 18.82 -17.19
N ASP A 790 -43.89 19.18 -18.37
CA ASP A 790 -44.68 19.92 -19.37
C ASP A 790 -45.76 19.02 -19.98
N GLU A 791 -46.73 19.61 -20.69
CA GLU A 791 -47.86 18.87 -21.29
C GLU A 791 -47.39 17.71 -22.19
N LYS A 792 -46.30 17.90 -22.93
CA LYS A 792 -45.70 16.85 -23.76
C LYS A 792 -45.12 15.71 -22.92
N GLU A 793 -44.34 16.05 -21.88
CA GLU A 793 -43.72 15.05 -21.01
C GLU A 793 -44.74 14.30 -20.14
N GLN A 794 -45.85 14.94 -19.77
CA GLN A 794 -46.95 14.27 -19.08
C GLN A 794 -47.60 13.18 -19.94
N HIS A 795 -47.57 13.34 -21.26
CA HIS A 795 -48.08 12.33 -22.19
C HIS A 795 -47.12 11.14 -22.36
N ASP A 796 -45.81 11.42 -22.32
CA ASP A 796 -44.74 10.42 -22.43
C ASP A 796 -44.52 9.65 -21.11
N LYS A 797 -44.60 10.32 -19.96
CA LYS A 797 -44.38 9.76 -18.61
C LYS A 797 -45.70 9.33 -17.94
N ARG A 798 -46.14 8.12 -18.25
CA ARG A 798 -47.45 7.57 -17.86
C ARG A 798 -47.42 6.86 -16.52
N THR A 799 -46.29 6.23 -16.18
CA THR A 799 -46.15 5.41 -14.96
C THR A 799 -45.60 6.20 -13.77
N ASP A 800 -45.81 5.69 -12.57
CA ASP A 800 -45.17 6.16 -11.34
C ASP A 800 -43.64 6.16 -11.44
N PHE A 801 -43.05 5.11 -12.00
CA PHE A 801 -41.61 4.99 -12.21
C PHE A 801 -41.05 6.08 -13.14
N GLU A 802 -41.67 6.30 -14.32
CA GLU A 802 -41.21 7.30 -15.30
C GLU A 802 -41.23 8.73 -14.74
N ARG A 803 -42.14 9.00 -13.80
CA ARG A 803 -42.25 10.27 -13.07
C ARG A 803 -41.21 10.44 -11.95
N HIS A 804 -40.48 9.39 -11.58
CA HIS A 804 -39.42 9.41 -10.57
C HIS A 804 -38.05 8.99 -11.12
N HIS A 805 -37.93 8.84 -12.44
CA HIS A 805 -36.70 8.45 -13.12
C HIS A 805 -36.34 9.45 -14.22
N ASN A 806 -35.05 9.79 -14.31
CA ASN A 806 -34.50 10.82 -15.20
C ASN A 806 -35.34 12.11 -15.16
N ILE A 807 -35.36 12.72 -13.98
CA ILE A 807 -36.02 14.00 -13.72
C ILE A 807 -34.98 15.05 -13.36
N ASN A 808 -35.17 16.26 -13.87
CA ASN A 808 -34.31 17.42 -13.59
C ASN A 808 -35.10 18.67 -13.23
N ARG A 809 -36.44 18.66 -13.36
CA ARG A 809 -37.30 19.81 -13.07
C ARG A 809 -38.21 19.54 -11.88
N PHE A 810 -38.31 20.52 -11.01
CA PHE A 810 -39.09 20.46 -9.77
C PHE A 810 -39.92 21.72 -9.61
N VAL A 811 -41.11 21.60 -9.02
CA VAL A 811 -42.03 22.72 -8.83
C VAL A 811 -42.50 22.81 -7.39
N PHE A 812 -42.64 24.05 -6.92
CA PHE A 812 -43.43 24.38 -5.74
C PHE A 812 -44.30 25.61 -6.02
N GLU A 813 -45.34 25.76 -5.22
CA GLU A 813 -46.30 26.85 -5.35
C GLU A 813 -46.34 27.67 -4.07
N THR A 814 -46.25 28.99 -4.20
CA THR A 814 -46.28 29.93 -3.07
C THR A 814 -47.50 30.84 -3.18
N PRO A 815 -48.36 30.92 -2.14
CA PRO A 815 -49.51 31.82 -2.11
C PRO A 815 -49.05 33.27 -1.86
N PHE A 816 -49.65 34.22 -2.57
CA PHE A 816 -49.44 35.66 -2.34
C PHE A 816 -50.69 36.47 -2.72
N THR A 817 -50.83 37.69 -2.21
CA THR A 817 -51.85 38.66 -2.63
C THR A 817 -51.20 39.82 -3.37
N LEU A 818 -51.97 40.57 -4.16
CA LEU A 818 -51.48 41.80 -4.79
C LEU A 818 -51.07 42.87 -3.77
N SER A 819 -51.63 42.79 -2.55
CA SER A 819 -51.28 43.63 -1.40
C SER A 819 -49.99 43.20 -0.68
N GLY A 820 -49.35 42.10 -1.10
CA GLY A 820 -48.09 41.62 -0.55
C GLY A 820 -48.20 40.67 0.66
N LYS A 821 -49.42 40.30 1.07
CA LYS A 821 -49.65 39.28 2.11
C LYS A 821 -49.54 37.86 1.51
N LYS A 822 -49.33 36.85 2.35
CA LYS A 822 -49.31 35.44 1.90
C LYS A 822 -50.71 34.89 1.61
N HIS A 823 -51.65 35.20 2.50
CA HIS A 823 -53.03 34.74 2.41
C HIS A 823 -53.99 35.93 2.37
N GLY A 824 -55.03 35.82 1.55
CA GLY A 824 -56.14 36.76 1.45
C GLY A 824 -57.42 36.02 1.05
N ASP A 825 -58.50 36.78 0.83
CA ASP A 825 -59.74 36.22 0.30
C ASP A 825 -59.54 35.67 -1.13
N VAL A 826 -60.43 34.78 -1.56
CA VAL A 826 -60.31 34.04 -2.84
C VAL A 826 -60.12 34.97 -4.04
N GLU A 827 -60.72 36.16 -3.98
CA GLU A 827 -60.63 37.22 -5.00
C GLU A 827 -59.26 37.92 -5.06
N GLU A 828 -58.53 37.96 -3.95
CA GLU A 828 -57.18 38.57 -3.88
C GLU A 828 -56.06 37.53 -3.95
N GLN A 829 -56.38 36.24 -3.77
CA GLN A 829 -55.41 35.17 -3.66
C GLN A 829 -54.80 34.81 -5.01
N CYS A 830 -53.54 35.17 -5.17
CA CYS A 830 -52.69 34.75 -6.27
C CYS A 830 -51.82 33.54 -5.86
N LYS A 831 -51.32 32.81 -6.87
CA LYS A 831 -50.42 31.66 -6.67
C LYS A 831 -49.23 31.77 -7.61
N ARG A 832 -48.02 31.79 -7.05
CA ARG A 832 -46.77 31.80 -7.82
C ARG A 832 -46.30 30.36 -7.96
N ARG A 833 -46.08 29.91 -9.19
CA ARG A 833 -45.46 28.62 -9.48
C ARG A 833 -43.98 28.85 -9.79
N THR A 834 -43.09 28.21 -9.05
CA THR A 834 -41.65 28.30 -9.25
C THR A 834 -41.13 26.95 -9.72
N ILE A 835 -40.47 26.95 -10.89
CA ILE A 835 -39.87 25.75 -11.48
C ILE A 835 -38.35 25.86 -11.31
N LEU A 836 -37.75 24.83 -10.73
CA LEU A 836 -36.32 24.68 -10.50
C LEU A 836 -35.79 23.63 -11.48
N THR A 837 -34.60 23.87 -12.04
CA THR A 837 -33.89 22.89 -12.87
C THR A 837 -32.57 22.55 -12.21
N SER A 838 -32.36 21.27 -11.93
CA SER A 838 -31.14 20.72 -11.32
C SER A 838 -30.05 20.40 -12.35
#